data_AF-A0A8S9BE70-F1
#
_entry.id   AF-A0A8S9BE70-F1
#
_cell.length_a   1.000
_cell.length_b   1.000
_cell.length_c   1.000
_cell.angle_alpha   90.00
_cell.angle_beta   90.00
_cell.angle_gamma   90.00
#
_symmetry.space_group_name_H-M   'P 1'
#
loop_
_entity.id
_entity.type
_entity.pdbx_description
1 polymer ?
#
loop_
_entity_poly.entity_id
_entity_poly.type
_entity_poly.pdbx_seq_one_letter_code
_entity_poly.pdbx_strand_id
1 'polypeptide(L)'
;MKNVNEHWVLLRDCAQAAQKKEVVFNYQEYHSDVPRQAAEKWTDVVELLNQKAGEASREMIVHSAYQCVSSIEVLELLQVYFNTHQALKLWRILRLIAKPVVNSRLLKRIARRLSNFQKVKINPLPPVPETQLKDEYLVDITTAWSRLCLVSPLTSELQKLYHVKDKFKLDCARTFGCHAEVQLLLHYENNSQITPSIDYFGCSKKSCLLCEALLQNLPQPISTRGHHGICYPQWGVPFTQSKDIIDSLQRLENNIISRIKMHLSGQADGIFLHQVPQSTVVSNVPTSSLEEISRKAGIMRSMEENRQTLAKQRSILEGQNSKSDLNTASAQDARHPNYCVMCNTSPAQLCTRCKNCYYCSRECQESDWPCHKILCKQMPSLSPRPSPSHKLAIFFPETEIKPILIWIECYRKASSEYEEYGIVVEFETANTRPLLGKDDPFPGSLKIEYNPKRDKALGSGMAAWSLKKEGYCIELVIREAFLKDGSKLNRSVIESVKTSGTVHHRWCGPIVAMRSLPNEFYGDISLADFRHIIDYFVTYNSSEVREILNPQAPLTTPRALRGVKICCYGESKLHDTEPYVPIEVPFVHPICGTYGYSISPISKILGRPLRLWKFGDIETWLDPPGWDGNLCAESNQDAAFLMMGADPKKDDWGWAPLYWNTEIGNVLVICDDKTDLLVEELRLICYFVRRKLQPMFEDAMGFGLVSRTKEEVLKFITRENMEKFKKEAEDNNGAFG
;
A
#
# COMPACT_ATOMS: atom_id res chain seq x y z
N MET A 1 7.01 -31.25 16.41
CA MET A 1 7.96 -31.25 17.55
C MET A 1 9.03 -32.35 17.47
N LYS A 2 8.88 -33.43 16.68
CA LYS A 2 9.93 -34.45 16.49
C LYS A 2 11.29 -33.91 15.99
N ASN A 3 11.28 -33.00 15.01
CA ASN A 3 12.52 -32.34 14.54
C ASN A 3 13.23 -31.52 15.62
N VAL A 4 12.53 -31.02 16.63
CA VAL A 4 13.18 -30.19 17.67
C VAL A 4 14.12 -31.10 18.47
N ASN A 5 13.64 -32.24 18.99
CA ASN A 5 14.48 -33.17 19.74
C ASN A 5 15.73 -33.66 18.96
N GLU A 6 15.62 -33.93 17.66
CA GLU A 6 16.77 -34.30 16.83
C GLU A 6 17.80 -33.16 16.67
N HIS A 7 17.33 -31.92 16.49
CA HIS A 7 18.22 -30.76 16.44
C HIS A 7 18.84 -30.44 17.81
N TRP A 8 18.12 -30.70 18.90
CA TRP A 8 18.63 -30.57 20.28
C TRP A 8 19.71 -31.59 20.59
N VAL A 9 19.51 -32.85 20.19
CA VAL A 9 20.52 -33.91 20.31
C VAL A 9 21.75 -33.56 19.48
N LEU A 10 21.57 -33.14 18.22
CA LEU A 10 22.69 -32.73 17.38
C LEU A 10 23.48 -31.53 17.95
N LEU A 11 22.79 -30.52 18.49
CA LEU A 11 23.47 -29.37 19.10
C LEU A 11 24.26 -29.78 20.35
N ARG A 12 23.69 -30.68 21.16
CA ARG A 12 24.35 -31.27 22.34
C ARG A 12 25.54 -32.15 21.95
N ASP A 13 25.40 -32.98 20.91
CA ASP A 13 26.47 -33.86 20.42
C ASP A 13 27.63 -33.05 19.85
N CYS A 14 27.35 -31.96 19.12
CA CYS A 14 28.36 -31.02 18.66
C CYS A 14 29.02 -30.25 19.82
N ALA A 15 28.25 -29.87 20.85
CA ALA A 15 28.76 -29.24 22.05
C ALA A 15 29.69 -30.17 22.85
N GLN A 16 29.32 -31.44 22.99
CA GLN A 16 30.16 -32.47 23.62
C GLN A 16 31.40 -32.80 22.80
N ALA A 17 31.32 -32.78 21.46
CA ALA A 17 32.47 -32.95 20.58
C ALA A 17 33.48 -31.79 20.68
N ALA A 18 33.00 -30.55 20.89
CA ALA A 18 33.85 -29.39 21.17
C ALA A 18 34.54 -29.52 22.54
N GLN A 19 33.83 -30.01 23.55
CA GLN A 19 34.35 -30.21 24.91
C GLN A 19 35.38 -31.35 25.00
N LYS A 20 35.21 -32.43 24.23
CA LYS A 20 36.13 -33.59 24.20
C LYS A 20 37.47 -33.34 23.49
N LYS A 21 37.59 -32.28 22.69
CA LYS A 21 38.83 -31.94 21.97
C LYS A 21 39.84 -31.12 22.80
N GLU A 22 39.70 -31.08 24.14
CA GLU A 22 40.45 -30.14 25.00
C GLU A 22 40.44 -28.70 24.44
N VAL A 23 39.30 -28.28 23.86
CA VAL A 23 39.09 -26.86 23.54
C VAL A 23 38.72 -26.15 24.85
N VAL A 24 39.68 -26.11 25.77
CA VAL A 24 39.70 -25.06 26.77
C VAL A 24 39.92 -23.78 25.96
N PHE A 25 38.90 -22.92 25.89
CA PHE A 25 39.07 -21.58 25.35
C PHE A 25 40.17 -20.90 26.15
N ASN A 26 41.40 -20.90 25.62
CA ASN A 26 42.54 -20.34 26.33
C ASN A 26 42.45 -18.82 26.19
N TYR A 27 41.73 -18.19 27.12
CA TYR A 27 41.45 -16.75 27.16
C TYR A 27 42.69 -15.84 27.15
N GLN A 28 43.90 -16.43 27.22
CA GLN A 28 45.18 -15.74 27.33
C GLN A 28 45.91 -15.51 26.00
N GLU A 29 45.48 -16.11 24.88
CA GLU A 29 46.18 -15.98 23.58
C GLU A 29 45.58 -14.95 22.60
N TYR A 30 44.42 -14.37 22.90
CA TYR A 30 43.81 -13.36 22.04
C TYR A 30 44.09 -11.94 22.57
N HIS A 31 44.97 -11.21 21.90
CA HIS A 31 45.29 -9.80 22.19
C HIS A 31 44.18 -8.81 21.81
N SER A 32 42.99 -9.27 21.39
CA SER A 32 41.82 -8.44 21.06
C SER A 32 40.56 -8.91 21.80
N ASP A 33 39.71 -7.98 22.23
CA ASP A 33 38.50 -8.26 23.02
C ASP A 33 37.41 -9.03 22.26
N VAL A 34 37.48 -9.05 20.93
CA VAL A 34 36.40 -9.49 20.04
C VAL A 34 36.27 -11.02 19.94
N PRO A 35 37.35 -11.82 19.73
CA PRO A 35 37.28 -13.28 19.73
C PRO A 35 36.87 -13.86 21.09
N ARG A 36 37.31 -13.21 22.18
CA ARG A 36 36.97 -13.59 23.56
C ARG A 36 35.47 -13.53 23.81
N GLN A 37 34.81 -12.44 23.41
CA GLN A 37 33.36 -12.29 23.57
C GLN A 37 32.56 -13.28 22.72
N ALA A 38 33.06 -13.69 21.56
CA ALA A 38 32.42 -14.72 20.73
C ALA A 38 32.51 -16.11 21.39
N ALA A 39 33.67 -16.42 21.96
CA ALA A 39 33.88 -17.65 22.73
C ALA A 39 33.01 -17.71 23.99
N GLU A 40 32.88 -16.61 24.74
CA GLU A 40 32.01 -16.51 25.92
C GLU A 40 30.54 -16.78 25.54
N LYS A 41 30.01 -16.09 24.52
CA LYS A 41 28.62 -16.30 24.04
C LYS A 41 28.34 -17.74 23.63
N TRP A 42 29.29 -18.39 22.94
CA TRP A 42 29.16 -19.79 22.55
C TRP A 42 29.20 -20.73 23.76
N THR A 43 30.10 -20.46 24.72
CA THR A 43 30.26 -21.23 25.95
C THR A 43 28.98 -21.17 26.79
N ASP A 44 28.36 -19.99 26.93
CA ASP A 44 27.09 -19.82 27.64
C ASP A 44 25.98 -20.73 27.08
N VAL A 45 25.84 -20.79 25.75
CA VAL A 45 24.87 -21.68 25.10
C VAL A 45 25.19 -23.14 25.43
N VAL A 46 26.45 -23.54 25.33
CA VAL A 46 26.89 -24.93 25.58
C VAL A 46 26.64 -25.34 27.02
N GLU A 47 26.97 -24.49 27.99
CA GLU A 47 26.75 -24.76 29.42
C GLU A 47 25.26 -24.93 29.73
N LEU A 48 24.41 -24.03 29.20
CA LEU A 48 22.96 -24.10 29.40
C LEU A 48 22.34 -25.37 28.79
N LEU A 49 22.89 -25.87 27.66
CA LEU A 49 22.41 -27.10 27.02
C LEU A 49 22.80 -28.38 27.78
N ASN A 50 23.84 -28.30 28.61
CA ASN A 50 24.34 -29.38 29.44
C ASN A 50 23.67 -29.45 30.83
N GLN A 51 22.94 -28.42 31.24
CA GLN A 51 22.14 -28.42 32.48
C GLN A 51 20.88 -29.32 32.36
N LYS A 52 20.46 -29.96 33.46
CA LYS A 52 19.22 -30.75 33.49
C LYS A 52 18.01 -29.83 33.24
N ALA A 53 17.17 -30.19 32.27
CA ALA A 53 16.12 -29.32 31.73
C ALA A 53 15.02 -28.95 32.75
N GLY A 54 14.80 -27.65 32.95
CA GLY A 54 13.63 -27.05 33.62
C GLY A 54 13.07 -25.88 32.79
N GLU A 55 11.89 -25.33 33.11
CA GLU A 55 11.29 -24.24 32.30
C GLU A 55 12.14 -22.97 32.25
N ALA A 56 12.77 -22.58 33.37
CA ALA A 56 13.70 -21.45 33.44
C ALA A 56 14.92 -21.62 32.52
N SER A 57 15.34 -22.87 32.23
CA SER A 57 16.48 -23.11 31.33
C SER A 57 16.14 -22.87 29.86
N ARG A 58 14.86 -23.00 29.46
CA ARG A 58 14.44 -22.83 28.05
C ARG A 58 14.53 -21.37 27.58
N GLU A 59 14.07 -20.43 28.41
CA GLU A 59 14.15 -19.00 28.10
C GLU A 59 15.60 -18.52 28.03
N MET A 60 16.43 -18.95 28.98
CA MET A 60 17.86 -18.65 28.99
C MET A 60 18.55 -19.19 27.74
N ILE A 61 18.23 -20.41 27.30
CA ILE A 61 18.79 -21.00 26.07
C ILE A 61 18.35 -20.20 24.84
N VAL A 62 17.08 -19.79 24.75
CA VAL A 62 16.59 -18.96 23.62
C VAL A 62 17.31 -17.61 23.59
N HIS A 63 17.50 -16.98 24.74
CA HIS A 63 18.22 -15.70 24.87
C HIS A 63 19.70 -15.81 24.53
N SER A 64 20.37 -16.86 25.01
CA SER A 64 21.78 -17.12 24.74
C SER A 64 21.99 -17.48 23.26
N ALA A 65 21.11 -18.31 22.67
CA ALA A 65 21.12 -18.58 21.23
C ALA A 65 20.92 -17.30 20.40
N TYR A 66 20.07 -16.37 20.85
CA TYR A 66 19.94 -15.05 20.21
C TYR A 66 21.26 -14.27 20.26
N GLN A 67 21.96 -14.27 21.40
CA GLN A 67 23.24 -13.58 21.54
C GLN A 67 24.29 -14.15 20.58
N CYS A 68 24.32 -15.48 20.38
CA CYS A 68 25.15 -16.11 19.37
C CYS A 68 24.81 -15.65 17.95
N VAL A 69 23.55 -15.75 17.52
CA VAL A 69 23.17 -15.43 16.12
C VAL A 69 23.21 -13.94 15.81
N SER A 70 23.33 -13.09 16.83
CA SER A 70 23.48 -11.64 16.69
C SER A 70 24.95 -11.22 16.55
N SER A 71 25.90 -12.16 16.64
CA SER A 71 27.34 -11.91 16.55
C SER A 71 27.91 -12.65 15.34
N ILE A 72 28.44 -11.93 14.36
CA ILE A 72 29.04 -12.57 13.17
C ILE A 72 30.31 -13.33 13.51
N GLU A 73 31.00 -12.87 14.55
CA GLU A 73 32.23 -13.45 15.10
C GLU A 73 31.98 -14.85 15.66
N VAL A 74 30.75 -15.14 16.12
CA VAL A 74 30.36 -16.49 16.53
C VAL A 74 30.19 -17.41 15.32
N LEU A 75 29.69 -16.91 14.18
CA LEU A 75 29.64 -17.70 12.95
C LEU A 75 31.04 -17.99 12.41
N GLU A 76 31.93 -17.00 12.43
CA GLU A 76 33.33 -17.16 12.05
C GLU A 76 34.05 -18.16 12.96
N LEU A 77 33.85 -18.06 14.28
CA LEU A 77 34.33 -19.03 15.26
C LEU A 77 33.84 -20.43 14.91
N LEU A 78 32.55 -20.62 14.66
CA LEU A 78 32.00 -21.92 14.28
C LEU A 78 32.61 -22.47 12.98
N GLN A 79 32.91 -21.61 12.01
CA GLN A 79 33.54 -22.02 10.74
C GLN A 79 35.02 -22.37 10.88
N VAL A 80 35.72 -21.80 11.87
CA VAL A 80 37.12 -22.14 12.18
C VAL A 80 37.20 -23.52 12.86
N TYR A 81 36.30 -23.82 13.79
CA TYR A 81 36.36 -25.04 14.60
C TYR A 81 35.58 -26.23 14.03
N PHE A 82 34.58 -25.99 13.18
CA PHE A 82 33.79 -27.01 12.51
C PHE A 82 33.91 -26.90 10.99
N ASN A 83 33.76 -27.99 10.26
CA ASN A 83 33.71 -27.90 8.79
C ASN A 83 32.50 -27.06 8.34
N THR A 84 32.59 -26.45 7.15
CA THR A 84 31.60 -25.50 6.63
C THR A 84 30.17 -26.02 6.68
N HIS A 85 29.95 -27.31 6.37
CA HIS A 85 28.62 -27.91 6.41
C HIS A 85 28.07 -28.02 7.83
N GLN A 86 28.88 -28.46 8.80
CA GLN A 86 28.52 -28.54 10.21
C GLN A 86 28.30 -27.16 10.82
N ALA A 87 29.16 -26.19 10.53
CA ALA A 87 29.04 -24.80 10.99
C ALA A 87 27.73 -24.16 10.51
N LEU A 88 27.41 -24.29 9.22
CA LEU A 88 26.16 -23.78 8.66
C LEU A 88 24.92 -24.49 9.22
N LYS A 89 25.02 -25.80 9.48
CA LYS A 89 23.94 -26.57 10.12
C LYS A 89 23.70 -26.09 11.56
N LEU A 90 24.75 -25.92 12.36
CA LEU A 90 24.67 -25.39 13.73
C LEU A 90 24.10 -23.97 13.73
N TRP A 91 24.56 -23.11 12.83
CA TRP A 91 24.05 -21.75 12.68
C TRP A 91 22.54 -21.72 12.36
N ARG A 92 22.07 -22.60 11.47
CA ARG A 92 20.63 -22.73 11.16
C ARG A 92 19.83 -23.14 12.40
N ILE A 93 20.36 -24.05 13.22
CA ILE A 93 19.68 -24.50 14.44
C ILE A 93 19.65 -23.38 15.49
N LEU A 94 20.76 -22.67 15.70
CA LEU A 94 20.80 -21.52 16.60
C LEU A 94 19.79 -20.45 16.17
N ARG A 95 19.68 -20.16 14.86
CA ARG A 95 18.66 -19.23 14.33
C ARG A 95 17.24 -19.70 14.57
N LEU A 96 17.00 -21.01 14.49
CA LEU A 96 15.70 -21.61 14.78
C LEU A 96 15.34 -21.46 16.27
N ILE A 97 16.29 -21.71 17.17
CA ILE A 97 16.12 -21.57 18.63
C ILE A 97 15.91 -20.09 19.00
N ALA A 98 16.69 -19.18 18.43
CA ALA A 98 16.62 -17.73 18.69
C ALA A 98 15.35 -17.06 18.13
N LYS A 99 14.61 -17.75 17.25
CA LYS A 99 13.47 -17.21 16.49
C LYS A 99 12.43 -16.45 17.34
N PRO A 100 12.00 -16.92 18.53
CA PRO A 100 11.02 -16.19 19.34
C PRO A 100 11.51 -14.79 19.73
N VAL A 101 12.77 -14.67 20.18
CA VAL A 101 13.35 -13.38 20.58
C VAL A 101 13.61 -12.47 19.38
N VAL A 102 14.06 -13.03 18.25
CA VAL A 102 14.23 -12.28 16.99
C VAL A 102 12.89 -11.67 16.57
N ASN A 103 11.82 -12.48 16.54
CA ASN A 103 10.49 -12.04 16.13
C ASN A 103 9.89 -11.00 17.09
N SER A 104 10.02 -11.19 18.40
CA SER A 104 9.53 -10.23 19.39
C SER A 104 10.25 -8.89 19.29
N ARG A 105 11.57 -8.89 19.05
CA ARG A 105 12.33 -7.65 18.82
C ARG A 105 11.94 -6.99 17.50
N LEU A 106 11.72 -7.76 16.44
CA LEU A 106 11.25 -7.25 15.15
C LEU A 106 9.86 -6.60 15.30
N LEU A 107 8.92 -7.28 15.95
CA LEU A 107 7.59 -6.74 16.25
C LEU A 107 7.70 -5.44 17.06
N LYS A 108 8.53 -5.41 18.09
CA LYS A 108 8.78 -4.19 18.88
C LYS A 108 9.35 -3.05 18.03
N ARG A 109 10.25 -3.33 17.08
CA ARG A 109 10.78 -2.32 16.15
C ARG A 109 9.70 -1.80 15.20
N ILE A 110 8.86 -2.68 14.67
CA ILE A 110 7.73 -2.33 13.80
C ILE A 110 6.70 -1.50 14.57
N ALA A 111 6.27 -1.97 15.73
CA ALA A 111 5.24 -1.33 16.55
C ALA A 111 5.63 0.07 17.04
N ARG A 112 6.94 0.32 17.26
CA ARG A 112 7.44 1.67 17.58
C ARG A 112 7.39 2.64 16.40
N ARG A 113 7.38 2.13 15.17
CA ARG A 113 7.46 2.94 13.93
C ARG A 113 6.10 3.16 13.27
N LEU A 114 5.13 2.27 13.50
CA LEU A 114 3.78 2.37 12.95
C LEU A 114 2.81 2.82 14.05
N SER A 115 2.25 4.03 13.92
CA SER A 115 1.30 4.61 14.89
C SER A 115 0.08 3.70 15.14
N ASN A 116 -0.39 2.98 14.11
CA ASN A 116 -1.51 2.05 14.21
C ASN A 116 -1.22 0.86 15.14
N PHE A 117 0.06 0.49 15.31
CA PHE A 117 0.48 -0.59 16.20
C PHE A 117 0.68 -0.16 17.65
N GLN A 118 0.66 1.15 17.95
CA GLN A 118 0.84 1.66 19.32
C GLN A 118 -0.36 1.38 20.23
N LYS A 119 -1.53 1.06 19.64
CA LYS A 119 -2.77 0.75 20.37
C LYS A 119 -3.11 -0.76 20.36
N VAL A 120 -2.21 -1.61 19.88
CA VAL A 120 -2.45 -3.06 19.82
C VAL A 120 -2.38 -3.66 21.21
N LYS A 121 -3.42 -4.40 21.60
CA LYS A 121 -3.48 -5.18 22.83
C LYS A 121 -3.19 -6.65 22.52
N ILE A 122 -2.25 -7.25 23.27
CA ILE A 122 -1.95 -8.68 23.18
C ILE A 122 -2.61 -9.36 24.36
N ASN A 123 -3.56 -10.26 24.10
CA ASN A 123 -4.18 -11.08 25.13
C ASN A 123 -3.64 -12.51 25.00
N PRO A 124 -2.85 -13.01 25.97
CA PRO A 124 -2.38 -14.38 25.93
C PRO A 124 -3.56 -15.34 26.11
N LEU A 125 -3.62 -16.37 25.27
CA LEU A 125 -4.58 -17.45 25.42
C LEU A 125 -3.90 -18.62 26.16
N PRO A 126 -4.50 -19.15 27.24
CA PRO A 126 -3.96 -20.30 27.93
C PRO A 126 -4.04 -21.53 27.02
N PRO A 127 -3.02 -22.40 27.02
CA PRO A 127 -3.05 -23.62 26.22
C PRO A 127 -4.17 -24.54 26.71
N VAL A 128 -4.91 -25.12 25.78
CA VAL A 128 -5.92 -26.15 26.09
C VAL A 128 -5.19 -27.46 26.48
N PRO A 129 -5.66 -28.20 27.51
CA PRO A 129 -5.07 -29.49 27.89
C PRO A 129 -5.01 -30.47 26.71
N GLU A 130 -3.98 -31.32 26.70
CA GLU A 130 -3.92 -32.40 25.72
C GLU A 130 -5.14 -33.31 25.86
N THR A 131 -5.67 -33.73 24.72
CA THR A 131 -6.88 -34.55 24.66
C THR A 131 -6.51 -36.00 24.35
N GLN A 132 -7.22 -36.94 24.98
CA GLN A 132 -7.15 -38.36 24.69
C GLN A 132 -8.54 -38.88 24.33
N LEU A 133 -8.60 -39.79 23.35
CA LEU A 133 -9.85 -40.50 23.05
C LEU A 133 -10.21 -41.43 24.23
N LYS A 134 -11.49 -41.47 24.61
CA LYS A 134 -11.98 -42.43 25.59
C LYS A 134 -11.85 -43.86 25.05
N ASP A 135 -11.68 -44.82 25.94
CA ASP A 135 -11.46 -46.23 25.60
C ASP A 135 -12.55 -46.81 24.68
N GLU A 136 -13.80 -46.35 24.81
CA GLU A 136 -14.93 -46.76 23.96
C GLU A 136 -14.78 -46.36 22.47
N TYR A 137 -13.95 -45.35 22.16
CA TYR A 137 -13.65 -44.90 20.80
C TYR A 137 -12.33 -45.47 20.26
N LEU A 138 -11.52 -46.15 21.09
CA LEU A 138 -10.26 -46.79 20.67
C LEU A 138 -10.51 -48.13 19.98
N VAL A 139 -10.97 -48.04 18.74
CA VAL A 139 -11.27 -49.20 17.90
C VAL A 139 -10.11 -49.54 16.95
N ASP A 140 -10.11 -50.77 16.44
CA ASP A 140 -9.18 -51.14 15.38
C ASP A 140 -9.58 -50.55 14.02
N ILE A 141 -8.63 -50.51 13.08
CA ILE A 141 -8.83 -49.88 11.78
C ILE A 141 -9.96 -50.54 10.95
N THR A 142 -10.19 -51.84 11.12
CA THR A 142 -11.26 -52.57 10.44
C THR A 142 -12.64 -52.16 10.97
N THR A 143 -12.75 -52.00 12.29
CA THR A 143 -13.96 -51.52 12.97
C THR A 143 -14.21 -50.04 12.63
N ALA A 144 -13.18 -49.20 12.64
CA ALA A 144 -13.28 -47.80 12.21
C ALA A 144 -13.77 -47.68 10.77
N TRP A 145 -13.21 -48.49 9.85
CA TRP A 145 -13.63 -48.53 8.46
C TRP A 145 -15.10 -48.93 8.30
N SER A 146 -15.53 -49.95 9.05
CA SER A 146 -16.93 -50.42 9.03
C SER A 146 -17.91 -49.34 9.48
N ARG A 147 -17.50 -48.48 10.44
CA ARG A 147 -18.31 -47.35 10.92
C ARG A 147 -18.47 -46.23 9.89
N LEU A 148 -17.57 -46.11 8.91
CA LEU A 148 -17.65 -45.08 7.86
C LEU A 148 -18.72 -45.38 6.79
N CYS A 149 -19.40 -46.54 6.85
CA CYS A 149 -20.45 -46.95 5.90
C CYS A 149 -20.04 -46.78 4.42
N LEU A 150 -18.77 -47.02 4.11
CA LEU A 150 -18.20 -47.00 2.77
C LEU A 150 -18.51 -48.33 2.06
N VAL A 151 -18.52 -48.35 0.72
CA VAL A 151 -18.68 -49.59 -0.08
C VAL A 151 -17.70 -50.66 0.44
N SER A 152 -18.12 -51.93 0.51
CA SER A 152 -17.26 -53.03 0.99
C SER A 152 -15.90 -52.98 0.27
N PRO A 153 -14.80 -52.79 1.01
CA PRO A 153 -13.46 -52.68 0.41
C PRO A 153 -13.11 -53.94 -0.36
N LEU A 154 -12.33 -53.80 -1.43
CA LEU A 154 -11.82 -54.96 -2.17
C LEU A 154 -10.95 -55.82 -1.24
N THR A 155 -10.94 -57.14 -1.43
CA THR A 155 -10.22 -58.10 -0.57
C THR A 155 -8.73 -57.75 -0.40
N SER A 156 -8.11 -57.12 -1.40
CA SER A 156 -6.72 -56.66 -1.39
C SER A 156 -6.48 -55.41 -0.53
N GLU A 157 -7.48 -54.56 -0.34
CA GLU A 157 -7.42 -53.36 0.51
C GLU A 157 -7.58 -53.74 1.99
N LEU A 158 -8.46 -54.69 2.28
CA LEU A 158 -8.64 -55.27 3.62
C LEU A 158 -7.35 -55.91 4.15
N GLN A 159 -6.59 -56.60 3.32
CA GLN A 159 -5.30 -57.18 3.70
C GLN A 159 -4.28 -56.10 4.09
N LYS A 160 -4.20 -54.99 3.35
CA LYS A 160 -3.31 -53.86 3.67
C LYS A 160 -3.68 -53.19 5.00
N LEU A 161 -4.99 -53.03 5.25
CA LEU A 161 -5.48 -52.45 6.51
C LEU A 161 -5.21 -53.38 7.70
N TYR A 162 -5.32 -54.70 7.53
CA TYR A 162 -5.07 -55.66 8.59
C TYR A 162 -3.63 -55.58 9.13
N HIS A 163 -2.64 -55.34 8.27
CA HIS A 163 -1.23 -55.24 8.67
C HIS A 163 -0.91 -54.03 9.57
N VAL A 164 -1.76 -53.01 9.59
CA VAL A 164 -1.57 -51.81 10.44
C VAL A 164 -2.53 -51.76 11.63
N LYS A 165 -3.31 -52.83 11.87
CA LYS A 165 -4.37 -52.91 12.87
C LYS A 165 -3.93 -52.49 14.28
N ASP A 166 -2.89 -53.13 14.81
CA ASP A 166 -2.40 -52.87 16.16
C ASP A 166 -1.72 -51.50 16.27
N LYS A 167 -0.99 -51.11 15.22
CA LYS A 167 -0.32 -49.81 15.13
C LYS A 167 -1.33 -48.65 15.11
N PHE A 168 -2.43 -48.78 14.38
CA PHE A 168 -3.49 -47.79 14.31
C PHE A 168 -4.11 -47.54 15.68
N LYS A 169 -4.50 -48.60 16.39
CA LYS A 169 -5.09 -48.49 17.73
C LYS A 169 -4.13 -47.85 18.73
N LEU A 170 -2.84 -48.20 18.67
CA LEU A 170 -1.78 -47.57 19.46
C LEU A 170 -1.58 -46.09 19.11
N ASP A 171 -1.63 -45.73 17.82
CA ASP A 171 -1.47 -44.34 17.37
C ASP A 171 -2.68 -43.46 17.78
N CYS A 172 -3.90 -44.01 17.77
CA CYS A 172 -5.13 -43.37 18.25
C CYS A 172 -5.17 -43.19 19.78
N ALA A 173 -4.53 -44.07 20.56
CA ALA A 173 -4.50 -44.01 22.01
C ALA A 173 -3.61 -42.89 22.58
N ARG A 174 -2.78 -42.27 21.75
CA ARG A 174 -1.87 -41.18 22.17
C ARG A 174 -2.63 -39.88 22.43
N THR A 175 -2.13 -39.11 23.39
CA THR A 175 -2.59 -37.74 23.60
C THR A 175 -2.23 -36.85 22.42
N PHE A 176 -3.07 -35.86 22.13
CA PHE A 176 -2.82 -34.86 21.11
C PHE A 176 -3.13 -33.45 21.59
N GLY A 177 -2.33 -32.50 21.12
CA GLY A 177 -2.52 -31.08 21.41
C GLY A 177 -3.54 -30.46 20.45
N CYS A 178 -4.43 -29.62 20.98
CA CYS A 178 -5.35 -28.85 20.17
C CYS A 178 -4.59 -27.88 19.26
N HIS A 179 -4.94 -27.82 17.98
CA HIS A 179 -4.32 -26.88 17.04
C HIS A 179 -4.67 -25.43 17.38
N ALA A 180 -3.79 -24.49 17.03
CA ALA A 180 -3.95 -23.07 17.40
C ALA A 180 -5.23 -22.45 16.82
N GLU A 181 -5.60 -22.81 15.58
CA GLU A 181 -6.83 -22.38 14.94
C GLU A 181 -8.07 -22.83 15.72
N VAL A 182 -8.06 -24.09 16.17
CA VAL A 182 -9.17 -24.67 16.95
C VAL A 182 -9.24 -24.04 18.34
N GLN A 183 -8.09 -23.76 18.97
CA GLN A 183 -8.05 -23.06 20.25
C GLN A 183 -8.63 -21.63 20.15
N LEU A 184 -8.30 -20.90 19.08
CA LEU A 184 -8.88 -19.58 18.80
C LEU A 184 -10.38 -19.66 18.57
N LEU A 185 -10.83 -20.61 17.74
CA LEU A 185 -12.25 -20.83 17.49
C LEU A 185 -13.02 -21.08 18.79
N LEU A 186 -12.55 -22.03 19.61
CA LEU A 186 -13.16 -22.33 20.91
C LEU A 186 -13.15 -21.12 21.85
N HIS A 187 -12.11 -20.28 21.80
CA HIS A 187 -12.07 -19.07 22.60
C HIS A 187 -13.18 -18.08 22.24
N TYR A 188 -13.42 -17.84 20.94
CA TYR A 188 -14.48 -16.93 20.50
C TYR A 188 -15.87 -17.51 20.76
N GLU A 189 -16.08 -18.79 20.45
CA GLU A 189 -17.35 -19.47 20.64
C GLU A 189 -17.77 -19.55 22.12
N ASN A 190 -16.82 -19.74 23.03
CA ASN A 190 -17.10 -19.78 24.46
C ASN A 190 -17.19 -18.38 25.12
N ASN A 191 -16.85 -17.30 24.41
CA ASN A 191 -16.87 -15.93 24.94
C ASN A 191 -17.74 -15.02 24.06
N SER A 192 -19.05 -15.05 24.28
CA SER A 192 -20.04 -14.28 23.52
C SER A 192 -19.90 -12.75 23.57
N GLN A 193 -19.00 -12.21 24.41
CA GLN A 193 -18.67 -10.79 24.48
C GLN A 193 -17.52 -10.38 23.54
N ILE A 194 -16.88 -11.34 22.88
CA ILE A 194 -15.72 -11.11 22.03
C ILE A 194 -16.06 -11.65 20.64
N THR A 195 -16.12 -10.77 19.65
CA THR A 195 -16.24 -11.16 18.23
C THR A 195 -14.97 -10.77 17.48
N PRO A 196 -14.48 -11.58 16.53
CA PRO A 196 -13.38 -11.18 15.65
C PRO A 196 -13.74 -9.87 14.95
N SER A 197 -12.78 -8.93 14.88
CA SER A 197 -12.98 -7.67 14.14
C SER A 197 -12.97 -7.86 12.62
N ILE A 198 -12.43 -9.00 12.18
CA ILE A 198 -12.32 -9.46 10.79
C ILE A 198 -12.44 -10.99 10.81
N ASP A 199 -13.03 -11.57 9.76
CA ASP A 199 -13.23 -13.02 9.63
C ASP A 199 -11.95 -13.74 9.16
N TYR A 200 -10.85 -13.51 9.87
CA TYR A 200 -9.52 -14.02 9.51
C TYR A 200 -8.68 -14.43 10.72
N PHE A 201 -8.15 -15.66 10.69
CA PHE A 201 -7.16 -16.14 11.65
C PHE A 201 -5.75 -16.13 11.06
N GLY A 202 -4.91 -15.24 11.59
CA GLY A 202 -3.50 -15.15 11.25
C GLY A 202 -2.64 -16.13 12.08
N CYS A 203 -2.14 -17.19 11.45
CA CYS A 203 -1.23 -18.15 12.07
C CYS A 203 0.21 -18.05 11.55
N SER A 204 1.19 -18.40 12.39
CA SER A 204 2.62 -18.38 12.03
C SER A 204 3.00 -19.40 10.94
N LYS A 205 2.14 -20.40 10.72
CA LYS A 205 2.18 -21.38 9.64
C LYS A 205 0.81 -21.39 8.96
N LYS A 206 0.79 -21.90 7.73
CA LYS A 206 -0.45 -22.26 7.05
C LYS A 206 -1.22 -23.28 7.87
N SER A 207 -2.54 -23.25 7.76
CA SER A 207 -3.38 -24.16 8.51
C SER A 207 -3.26 -25.59 7.99
N CYS A 208 -3.54 -26.56 8.85
CA CYS A 208 -3.68 -27.93 8.37
C CYS A 208 -4.99 -28.07 7.58
N LEU A 209 -5.06 -29.11 6.73
CA LEU A 209 -6.24 -29.36 5.90
C LEU A 209 -7.53 -29.40 6.73
N LEU A 210 -7.49 -30.05 7.90
CA LEU A 210 -8.66 -30.22 8.76
C LEU A 210 -9.03 -28.93 9.52
N CYS A 211 -8.06 -28.11 9.93
CA CYS A 211 -8.35 -26.82 10.57
C CYS A 211 -9.03 -25.86 9.60
N GLU A 212 -8.48 -25.69 8.40
CA GLU A 212 -9.06 -24.79 7.39
C GLU A 212 -10.46 -25.27 6.99
N ALA A 213 -10.61 -26.57 6.71
CA ALA A 213 -11.90 -27.11 6.34
C ALA A 213 -12.96 -27.01 7.46
N LEU A 214 -12.56 -27.13 8.73
CA LEU A 214 -13.45 -26.86 9.86
C LEU A 214 -13.89 -25.39 9.86
N LEU A 215 -12.94 -24.45 9.75
CA LEU A 215 -13.23 -23.01 9.77
C LEU A 215 -14.10 -22.57 8.59
N GLN A 216 -13.94 -23.18 7.43
CA GLN A 216 -14.76 -22.89 6.24
C GLN A 216 -16.18 -23.46 6.34
N ASN A 217 -16.40 -24.48 7.17
CA ASN A 217 -17.71 -25.07 7.40
C ASN A 217 -18.53 -24.37 8.49
N LEU A 218 -17.99 -23.33 9.15
CA LEU A 218 -18.71 -22.51 10.12
C LEU A 218 -19.87 -21.74 9.45
N PRO A 219 -20.95 -21.41 10.19
CA PRO A 219 -22.02 -20.55 9.67
C PRO A 219 -21.49 -19.20 9.16
N GLN A 220 -20.48 -18.65 9.85
CA GLN A 220 -19.66 -17.54 9.39
C GLN A 220 -18.24 -18.06 9.15
N PRO A 221 -17.86 -18.34 7.88
CA PRO A 221 -16.56 -18.90 7.57
C PRO A 221 -15.41 -17.99 7.99
N ILE A 222 -14.41 -18.56 8.65
CA ILE A 222 -13.19 -17.83 9.04
C ILE A 222 -12.07 -18.17 8.06
N SER A 223 -11.51 -17.16 7.43
CA SER A 223 -10.42 -17.30 6.46
C SER A 223 -9.07 -17.49 7.14
N THR A 224 -8.16 -18.18 6.46
CA THR A 224 -6.74 -18.31 6.86
C THR A 224 -5.84 -18.02 5.65
N ARG A 225 -4.52 -17.99 5.84
CA ARG A 225 -3.54 -17.79 4.74
C ARG A 225 -3.44 -18.98 3.76
N GLY A 226 -4.46 -19.84 3.72
CA GLY A 226 -4.47 -21.12 3.04
C GLY A 226 -3.87 -22.26 3.88
N HIS A 227 -4.11 -23.48 3.42
CA HIS A 227 -3.61 -24.71 4.03
C HIS A 227 -2.36 -25.29 3.34
N HIS A 228 -1.57 -26.06 4.08
CA HIS A 228 -0.40 -26.79 3.55
C HIS A 228 -0.73 -28.22 3.08
N GLY A 229 -2.02 -28.58 2.97
CA GLY A 229 -2.47 -29.90 2.49
C GLY A 229 -2.25 -31.10 3.43
N ILE A 230 -1.51 -30.95 4.53
CA ILE A 230 -1.23 -32.08 5.45
C ILE A 230 -2.44 -32.31 6.35
N CYS A 231 -2.91 -33.56 6.37
CA CYS A 231 -3.84 -34.09 7.34
C CYS A 231 -3.03 -34.76 8.47
N TYR A 232 -3.14 -34.26 9.70
CA TYR A 232 -2.41 -34.83 10.82
C TYR A 232 -3.18 -36.05 11.36
N PRO A 233 -2.53 -37.20 11.58
CA PRO A 233 -3.19 -38.40 12.12
C PRO A 233 -3.82 -38.18 13.50
N GLN A 234 -3.30 -37.19 14.23
CA GLN A 234 -3.75 -36.80 15.56
C GLN A 234 -4.28 -35.38 15.47
N TRP A 235 -5.60 -35.28 15.30
CA TRP A 235 -6.33 -34.04 15.19
C TRP A 235 -7.72 -34.22 15.81
N GLY A 236 -8.22 -33.18 16.46
CA GLY A 236 -9.56 -33.19 17.01
C GLY A 236 -9.92 -31.86 17.65
N VAL A 237 -11.20 -31.69 17.90
CA VAL A 237 -11.76 -30.56 18.64
C VAL A 237 -12.10 -31.05 20.04
N PRO A 238 -11.54 -30.44 21.11
CA PRO A 238 -11.97 -30.71 22.48
C PRO A 238 -13.47 -30.56 22.66
N PHE A 239 -14.03 -31.21 23.69
CA PHE A 239 -15.47 -31.16 23.97
C PHE A 239 -15.98 -29.70 23.99
N THR A 240 -17.06 -29.45 23.24
CA THR A 240 -17.69 -28.15 23.12
C THR A 240 -19.21 -28.29 23.17
N GLN A 241 -19.88 -27.27 23.69
CA GLN A 241 -21.34 -27.17 23.67
C GLN A 241 -21.84 -26.30 22.50
N SER A 242 -20.93 -25.69 21.72
CA SER A 242 -21.31 -24.87 20.56
C SER A 242 -21.92 -25.75 19.48
N LYS A 243 -23.19 -25.48 19.18
CA LYS A 243 -23.93 -26.16 18.11
C LYS A 243 -23.29 -25.90 16.75
N ASP A 244 -22.79 -24.69 16.52
CA ASP A 244 -22.19 -24.29 15.25
C ASP A 244 -20.92 -25.11 14.99
N ILE A 245 -20.06 -25.28 16.00
CA ILE A 245 -18.88 -26.15 15.87
C ILE A 245 -19.27 -27.61 15.61
N ILE A 246 -20.28 -28.13 16.30
CA ILE A 246 -20.77 -29.50 16.11
C ILE A 246 -21.29 -29.70 14.68
N ASP A 247 -22.11 -28.78 14.18
CA ASP A 247 -22.66 -28.82 12.83
C ASP A 247 -21.55 -28.73 11.77
N SER A 248 -20.53 -27.89 12.00
CA SER A 248 -19.36 -27.77 11.12
C SER A 248 -18.48 -29.02 11.12
N LEU A 249 -18.33 -29.69 12.26
CA LEU A 249 -17.65 -30.99 12.35
C LEU A 249 -18.40 -32.06 11.55
N GLN A 250 -19.73 -32.08 11.61
CA GLN A 250 -20.54 -33.01 10.83
C GLN A 250 -20.38 -32.78 9.32
N ARG A 251 -20.32 -31.51 8.88
CA ARG A 251 -20.04 -31.16 7.48
C ARG A 251 -18.63 -31.59 7.07
N LEU A 252 -17.64 -31.37 7.93
CA LEU A 252 -16.26 -31.80 7.68
C LEU A 252 -16.17 -33.33 7.54
N GLU A 253 -16.83 -34.08 8.42
CA GLU A 253 -16.93 -35.53 8.33
C GLU A 253 -17.49 -35.97 6.97
N ASN A 254 -18.61 -35.39 6.54
CA ASN A 254 -19.23 -35.69 5.25
C ASN A 254 -18.31 -35.38 4.06
N ASN A 255 -17.56 -34.27 4.12
CA ASN A 255 -16.60 -33.90 3.08
C ASN A 255 -15.43 -34.90 3.00
N ILE A 256 -14.92 -35.34 4.15
CA ILE A 256 -13.85 -36.36 4.23
C ILE A 256 -14.34 -37.70 3.68
N ILE A 257 -15.53 -38.15 4.09
CA ILE A 257 -16.14 -39.40 3.62
C ILE A 257 -16.35 -39.35 2.09
N SER A 258 -16.88 -38.24 1.58
CA SER A 258 -17.12 -38.06 0.14
C SER A 258 -15.82 -38.11 -0.66
N ARG A 259 -14.76 -37.47 -0.16
CA ARG A 259 -13.43 -37.52 -0.76
C ARG A 259 -12.84 -38.93 -0.79
N ILE A 260 -12.97 -39.67 0.31
CA ILE A 260 -12.54 -41.08 0.36
C ILE A 260 -13.30 -41.90 -0.70
N LYS A 261 -14.61 -41.73 -0.82
CA LYS A 261 -15.43 -42.42 -1.84
C LYS A 261 -14.98 -42.08 -3.26
N MET A 262 -14.77 -40.80 -3.57
CA MET A 262 -14.32 -40.36 -4.89
C MET A 262 -12.94 -40.97 -5.24
N HIS A 263 -12.01 -40.94 -4.28
CA HIS A 263 -10.69 -41.54 -4.47
C HIS A 263 -10.78 -43.04 -4.76
N LEU A 264 -11.59 -43.78 -3.99
CA LEU A 264 -11.81 -45.22 -4.22
C LEU A 264 -12.49 -45.51 -5.56
N SER A 265 -13.33 -44.59 -6.06
CA SER A 265 -13.97 -44.71 -7.38
C SER A 265 -13.10 -44.27 -8.56
N GLY A 266 -11.86 -43.81 -8.31
CA GLY A 266 -10.93 -43.35 -9.36
C GLY A 266 -11.29 -42.00 -9.98
N GLN A 267 -12.11 -41.18 -9.31
CA GLN A 267 -12.51 -39.85 -9.77
C GLN A 267 -11.53 -38.76 -9.27
N ALA A 268 -11.37 -37.70 -10.06
CA ALA A 268 -10.49 -36.57 -9.73
C ALA A 268 -11.09 -35.68 -8.62
N ASP A 269 -10.20 -35.12 -7.80
CA ASP A 269 -10.51 -34.49 -6.51
C ASP A 269 -10.75 -32.96 -6.65
N GLY A 270 -11.84 -32.44 -6.07
CA GLY A 270 -12.22 -31.01 -6.14
C GLY A 270 -12.99 -30.48 -4.91
N ILE A 271 -13.06 -31.24 -3.82
CA ILE A 271 -13.87 -30.90 -2.63
C ILE A 271 -13.14 -29.93 -1.68
N PHE A 272 -11.81 -29.91 -1.70
CA PHE A 272 -10.99 -29.03 -0.87
C PHE A 272 -10.26 -27.99 -1.72
N LEU A 273 -9.96 -26.83 -1.13
CA LEU A 273 -9.14 -25.81 -1.74
C LEU A 273 -7.75 -26.35 -2.12
N HIS A 274 -7.08 -25.64 -3.04
CA HIS A 274 -5.74 -26.03 -3.48
C HIS A 274 -4.69 -25.76 -2.40
N GLN A 275 -3.77 -26.72 -2.22
CA GLN A 275 -2.64 -26.56 -1.32
C GLN A 275 -1.80 -25.34 -1.70
N VAL A 276 -1.37 -24.56 -0.71
CA VAL A 276 -0.57 -23.36 -0.96
C VAL A 276 0.87 -23.60 -0.43
N PRO A 277 1.94 -23.41 -1.22
CA PRO A 277 3.33 -23.69 -0.80
C PRO A 277 3.76 -22.96 0.49
N GLN A 278 4.19 -23.69 1.52
CA GLN A 278 4.55 -23.09 2.81
C GLN A 278 5.95 -22.46 2.76
N SER A 279 6.05 -21.16 3.04
CA SER A 279 7.35 -20.51 3.24
C SER A 279 7.92 -20.92 4.60
N THR A 280 9.12 -21.52 4.60
CA THR A 280 9.79 -22.08 5.79
C THR A 280 10.46 -21.01 6.66
N VAL A 281 10.53 -19.78 6.17
CA VAL A 281 11.17 -18.63 6.82
C VAL A 281 10.19 -17.47 6.82
N VAL A 282 9.99 -16.84 7.98
CA VAL A 282 9.41 -15.48 8.00
C VAL A 282 10.47 -14.63 7.31
N SER A 283 10.17 -14.12 6.12
CA SER A 283 11.04 -13.18 5.42
C SER A 283 11.49 -12.14 6.44
N ASN A 284 12.79 -12.04 6.67
CA ASN A 284 13.32 -10.88 7.39
C ASN A 284 12.70 -9.69 6.68
N VAL A 285 11.96 -8.84 7.40
CA VAL A 285 11.67 -7.50 6.87
C VAL A 285 13.05 -6.88 6.68
N PRO A 286 13.52 -6.67 5.44
CA PRO A 286 14.87 -6.18 5.22
C PRO A 286 15.07 -4.90 6.02
N THR A 287 16.29 -4.69 6.54
CA THR A 287 16.63 -3.42 7.18
C THR A 287 16.31 -2.28 6.23
N SER A 288 16.54 -2.46 4.93
CA SER A 288 16.14 -1.56 3.85
C SER A 288 14.63 -1.29 3.76
N SER A 289 13.74 -2.24 4.06
CA SER A 289 12.29 -2.00 4.10
C SER A 289 11.83 -1.28 5.37
N LEU A 290 12.46 -1.56 6.53
CA LEU A 290 12.23 -0.81 7.76
C LEU A 290 12.82 0.61 7.68
N GLU A 291 13.99 0.74 7.06
CA GLU A 291 14.61 2.00 6.67
C GLU A 291 13.78 2.68 5.62
N GLU A 292 13.14 2.00 4.67
CA GLU A 292 12.27 2.62 3.67
C GLU A 292 10.97 3.14 4.29
N ILE A 293 10.38 2.43 5.26
CA ILE A 293 9.25 2.94 6.06
C ILE A 293 9.69 4.17 6.88
N SER A 294 10.86 4.11 7.53
CA SER A 294 11.44 5.24 8.27
C SER A 294 11.93 6.38 7.37
N ARG A 295 12.34 6.07 6.14
CA ARG A 295 12.78 6.97 5.07
C ARG A 295 11.57 7.52 4.35
N LYS A 296 10.40 6.87 4.31
CA LYS A 296 9.14 7.48 3.86
C LYS A 296 8.61 8.44 4.91
N ALA A 297 8.59 8.04 6.18
CA ALA A 297 8.28 8.93 7.29
C ALA A 297 9.33 10.06 7.47
N GLY A 298 10.58 9.79 7.07
CA GLY A 298 11.73 10.69 7.10
C GLY A 298 11.86 11.54 5.84
N ILE A 299 11.44 11.08 4.66
CA ILE A 299 11.32 11.85 3.40
C ILE A 299 10.11 12.74 3.51
N MET A 300 8.99 12.30 4.10
CA MET A 300 7.87 13.21 4.37
C MET A 300 8.28 14.30 5.37
N ARG A 301 9.01 13.95 6.45
CA ARG A 301 9.59 14.96 7.36
C ARG A 301 10.71 15.78 6.76
N SER A 302 11.57 15.20 5.92
CA SER A 302 12.68 15.87 5.23
C SER A 302 12.21 16.68 4.04
N MET A 303 11.06 16.38 3.43
CA MET A 303 10.39 17.23 2.45
C MET A 303 9.76 18.41 3.14
N GLU A 304 9.19 18.21 4.34
CA GLU A 304 8.68 19.29 5.20
C GLU A 304 9.84 20.17 5.72
N GLU A 305 10.92 19.57 6.21
CA GLU A 305 12.13 20.25 6.69
C GLU A 305 12.95 20.85 5.53
N ASN A 306 13.07 20.24 4.34
CA ASN A 306 13.70 20.85 3.16
C ASN A 306 12.84 21.97 2.60
N ARG A 307 11.50 21.89 2.67
CA ARG A 307 10.61 23.01 2.35
C ARG A 307 10.87 24.18 3.30
N GLN A 308 11.07 23.92 4.59
CA GLN A 308 11.46 24.91 5.61
C GLN A 308 12.93 25.38 5.47
N THR A 309 13.85 24.52 5.02
CA THR A 309 15.28 24.83 4.86
C THR A 309 15.57 25.57 3.55
N LEU A 310 14.84 25.30 2.46
CA LEU A 310 14.83 26.10 1.23
C LEU A 310 14.22 27.47 1.46
N ALA A 311 13.21 27.58 2.35
CA ALA A 311 12.71 28.86 2.83
C ALA A 311 13.78 29.64 3.62
N LYS A 312 14.62 28.95 4.40
CA LYS A 312 15.77 29.54 5.13
C LYS A 312 16.99 29.86 4.23
N GLN A 313 17.28 29.07 3.21
CA GLN A 313 18.39 29.30 2.27
C GLN A 313 18.08 30.43 1.28
N ARG A 314 16.80 30.68 0.95
CA ARG A 314 16.36 31.90 0.25
C ARG A 314 16.79 33.17 0.97
N SER A 315 16.65 33.17 2.30
CA SER A 315 17.08 34.28 3.16
C SER A 315 18.60 34.56 3.14
N ILE A 316 19.43 33.66 2.61
CA ILE A 316 20.90 33.78 2.61
C ILE A 316 21.47 34.08 1.21
N LEU A 317 20.84 33.56 0.14
CA LEU A 317 21.32 33.72 -1.25
C LEU A 317 20.90 35.04 -1.92
N GLU A 318 19.94 35.77 -1.36
CA GLU A 318 19.52 37.11 -1.84
C GLU A 318 20.60 38.19 -1.61
N GLY A 319 21.70 37.87 -0.93
CA GLY A 319 22.79 38.79 -0.62
C GLY A 319 23.90 38.95 -1.68
N GLN A 320 23.82 38.39 -2.89
CA GLN A 320 24.89 38.54 -3.89
C GLN A 320 24.41 38.76 -5.33
N ASN A 321 24.51 40.02 -5.79
CA ASN A 321 24.76 40.54 -7.16
C ASN A 321 23.81 40.13 -8.32
N SER A 322 23.38 40.96 -9.28
CA SER A 322 23.52 42.40 -9.58
C SER A 322 22.52 42.77 -10.69
N LYS A 323 21.83 43.91 -10.51
CA LYS A 323 21.26 44.90 -11.46
C LYS A 323 21.07 44.55 -12.96
N SER A 324 19.85 44.73 -13.45
CA SER A 324 19.52 45.76 -14.47
C SER A 324 18.00 45.91 -14.70
N ASP A 325 17.47 47.06 -14.30
CA ASP A 325 16.79 48.06 -15.13
C ASP A 325 15.57 47.65 -16.01
N LEU A 326 14.34 47.92 -15.55
CA LEU A 326 13.57 49.15 -15.86
C LEU A 326 12.03 48.99 -15.83
N ASN A 327 11.43 49.98 -15.15
CA ASN A 327 10.19 50.70 -15.46
C ASN A 327 8.80 50.06 -15.23
N THR A 328 8.25 50.46 -14.09
CA THR A 328 6.94 51.12 -13.90
C THR A 328 6.03 51.25 -15.13
N ALA A 329 4.90 50.54 -15.07
CA ALA A 329 3.64 50.98 -15.69
C ALA A 329 2.49 50.75 -14.70
N SER A 330 1.71 51.80 -14.54
CA SER A 330 0.59 51.99 -13.62
C SER A 330 -0.54 50.99 -13.77
N ALA A 331 -1.08 50.57 -12.63
CA ALA A 331 -2.31 49.79 -12.50
C ALA A 331 -3.56 50.63 -12.85
N GLN A 332 -4.27 50.25 -13.91
CA GLN A 332 -5.72 50.39 -14.13
C GLN A 332 -6.06 49.82 -15.53
N ASP A 333 -7.20 49.12 -15.65
CA ASP A 333 -7.75 48.49 -16.87
C ASP A 333 -7.11 47.18 -17.40
N ALA A 334 -7.41 46.06 -16.73
CA ALA A 334 -7.50 44.75 -17.39
C ALA A 334 -8.99 44.38 -17.56
N ARG A 335 -9.67 44.97 -18.56
CA ARG A 335 -10.98 44.50 -18.99
C ARG A 335 -10.84 43.04 -19.43
N HIS A 336 -11.42 42.12 -18.66
CA HIS A 336 -11.54 40.73 -19.08
C HIS A 336 -12.23 40.70 -20.46
N PRO A 337 -11.63 40.08 -21.49
CA PRO A 337 -12.30 39.92 -22.76
C PRO A 337 -13.62 39.16 -22.59
N ASN A 338 -14.64 39.53 -23.36
CA ASN A 338 -16.02 39.02 -23.32
C ASN A 338 -16.12 37.53 -23.73
N TYR A 339 -15.46 36.64 -23.01
CA TYR A 339 -15.45 35.21 -23.24
C TYR A 339 -16.47 34.52 -22.34
N CYS A 340 -17.17 33.53 -22.90
CA CYS A 340 -18.06 32.68 -22.13
C CYS A 340 -17.29 31.88 -21.06
N VAL A 341 -17.78 31.86 -19.82
CA VAL A 341 -17.16 31.09 -18.72
C VAL A 341 -17.16 29.57 -18.97
N MET A 342 -18.10 29.07 -19.79
CA MET A 342 -18.31 27.64 -20.00
C MET A 342 -17.50 27.05 -21.15
N CYS A 343 -17.30 27.82 -22.23
CA CYS A 343 -16.68 27.32 -23.48
C CYS A 343 -15.64 28.24 -24.08
N ASN A 344 -15.29 29.36 -23.41
CA ASN A 344 -14.34 30.37 -23.89
C ASN A 344 -14.68 31.04 -25.23
N THR A 345 -15.88 30.87 -25.78
CA THR A 345 -16.30 31.56 -27.01
C THR A 345 -16.53 33.06 -26.76
N SER A 346 -16.14 33.90 -27.73
CA SER A 346 -16.41 35.35 -27.76
C SER A 346 -17.06 35.72 -29.11
N PRO A 347 -17.93 36.73 -29.17
CA PRO A 347 -18.38 37.57 -28.05
C PRO A 347 -19.44 36.88 -27.18
N ALA A 348 -19.37 37.11 -25.87
CA ALA A 348 -20.34 36.65 -24.89
C ALA A 348 -21.08 37.82 -24.24
N GLN A 349 -22.29 37.56 -23.74
CA GLN A 349 -23.17 38.54 -23.10
C GLN A 349 -23.17 38.36 -21.58
N LEU A 350 -23.27 39.47 -20.85
CA LEU A 350 -23.38 39.44 -19.40
C LEU A 350 -24.69 38.78 -18.95
N CYS A 351 -24.63 38.05 -17.84
CA CYS A 351 -25.83 37.68 -17.10
C CYS A 351 -26.65 38.94 -16.77
N THR A 352 -27.90 38.97 -17.21
CA THR A 352 -28.79 40.13 -17.07
C THR A 352 -29.04 40.53 -15.61
N ARG A 353 -28.91 39.58 -14.69
CA ARG A 353 -29.13 39.80 -13.26
C ARG A 353 -27.87 40.30 -12.53
N CYS A 354 -26.80 39.49 -12.49
CA CYS A 354 -25.63 39.81 -11.68
C CYS A 354 -24.62 40.71 -12.39
N LYS A 355 -24.65 40.78 -13.73
CA LYS A 355 -23.70 41.51 -14.58
C LYS A 355 -22.22 41.22 -14.27
N ASN A 356 -21.93 40.00 -13.82
CA ASN A 356 -20.60 39.62 -13.32
C ASN A 356 -20.07 38.28 -13.89
N CYS A 357 -20.76 37.72 -14.87
CA CYS A 357 -20.34 36.52 -15.61
C CYS A 357 -20.88 36.58 -17.05
N TYR A 358 -20.14 36.01 -18.01
CA TYR A 358 -20.43 36.08 -19.45
C TYR A 358 -20.82 34.71 -20.02
N TYR A 359 -21.81 34.68 -20.91
CA TYR A 359 -22.26 33.49 -21.65
C TYR A 359 -22.45 33.80 -23.13
N CYS A 360 -22.00 32.91 -24.02
CA CYS A 360 -22.20 33.08 -25.47
C CYS A 360 -23.61 32.65 -25.93
N SER A 361 -24.29 31.83 -25.12
CA SER A 361 -25.60 31.27 -25.44
C SER A 361 -26.43 30.98 -24.19
N ARG A 362 -27.74 30.76 -24.39
CA ARG A 362 -28.67 30.39 -23.31
C ARG A 362 -28.32 29.01 -22.74
N GLU A 363 -27.87 28.10 -23.59
CA GLU A 363 -27.46 26.74 -23.20
C GLU A 363 -26.25 26.77 -22.26
N CYS A 364 -25.24 27.60 -22.56
CA CYS A 364 -24.10 27.79 -21.67
C CYS A 364 -24.53 28.39 -20.32
N GLN A 365 -25.47 29.34 -20.33
CA GLN A 365 -26.01 29.92 -19.10
C GLN A 365 -26.83 28.90 -18.30
N GLU A 366 -27.68 28.10 -18.94
CA GLU A 366 -28.49 27.06 -18.30
C GLU A 366 -27.63 25.94 -17.72
N SER A 367 -26.53 25.58 -18.38
CA SER A 367 -25.53 24.62 -17.87
C SER A 367 -24.84 25.11 -16.61
N ASP A 368 -24.51 26.40 -16.52
CA ASP A 368 -23.90 27.01 -15.33
C ASP A 368 -24.91 27.36 -14.23
N TRP A 369 -26.19 27.52 -14.60
CA TRP A 369 -27.23 28.06 -13.72
C TRP A 369 -27.33 27.38 -12.35
N PRO A 370 -27.24 26.04 -12.22
CA PRO A 370 -27.40 25.40 -10.92
C PRO A 370 -26.40 25.86 -9.85
N CYS A 371 -25.13 26.11 -10.21
CA CYS A 371 -24.19 26.73 -9.27
C CYS A 371 -24.32 28.25 -9.32
N HIS A 372 -24.38 28.87 -10.50
CA HIS A 372 -24.38 30.32 -10.65
C HIS A 372 -25.51 30.99 -9.84
N LYS A 373 -26.71 30.41 -9.83
CA LYS A 373 -27.88 30.93 -9.12
C LYS A 373 -27.69 31.10 -7.61
N ILE A 374 -26.73 30.37 -7.01
CA ILE A 374 -26.46 30.39 -5.57
C ILE A 374 -25.96 31.78 -5.15
N LEU A 375 -25.05 32.37 -5.93
CA LEU A 375 -24.47 33.70 -5.67
C LEU A 375 -25.02 34.79 -6.60
N CYS A 376 -25.58 34.44 -7.76
CA CYS A 376 -26.14 35.41 -8.72
C CYS A 376 -27.17 36.35 -8.10
N LYS A 377 -27.97 35.83 -7.16
CA LYS A 377 -28.99 36.64 -6.45
C LYS A 377 -28.38 37.60 -5.44
N GLN A 378 -27.20 37.29 -4.91
CA GLN A 378 -26.50 38.08 -3.88
C GLN A 378 -25.78 39.29 -4.47
N MET A 379 -25.31 39.22 -5.72
CA MET A 379 -24.56 40.31 -6.36
C MET A 379 -25.32 41.65 -6.40
N PRO A 380 -26.58 41.73 -6.86
CA PRO A 380 -27.32 43.00 -6.85
C PRO A 380 -27.68 43.51 -5.46
N SER A 381 -27.70 42.64 -4.45
CA SER A 381 -28.02 42.95 -3.06
C SER A 381 -26.79 43.10 -2.17
N LEU A 382 -25.59 43.11 -2.75
CA LEU A 382 -24.34 43.20 -2.00
C LEU A 382 -24.24 44.59 -1.36
N SER A 383 -23.78 44.64 -0.11
CA SER A 383 -23.54 45.92 0.56
C SER A 383 -22.49 46.73 -0.20
N PRO A 384 -22.52 48.07 -0.14
CA PRO A 384 -21.45 48.90 -0.68
C PRO A 384 -20.08 48.47 -0.14
N ARG A 385 -19.03 48.61 -0.97
CA ARG A 385 -17.66 48.32 -0.56
C ARG A 385 -17.29 49.21 0.64
N PRO A 386 -16.87 48.64 1.79
CA PRO A 386 -16.58 49.43 2.99
C PRO A 386 -15.43 50.44 2.80
N SER A 387 -14.35 50.03 2.12
CA SER A 387 -13.21 50.90 1.79
C SER A 387 -12.44 50.39 0.56
N PRO A 388 -11.52 51.17 -0.04
CA PRO A 388 -10.68 50.72 -1.15
C PRO A 388 -9.76 49.51 -0.84
N SER A 389 -9.42 49.29 0.43
CA SER A 389 -8.65 48.14 0.89
C SER A 389 -9.49 46.87 0.96
N HIS A 390 -10.81 46.96 0.99
CA HIS A 390 -11.67 45.78 0.98
C HIS A 390 -11.80 45.20 -0.42
N LYS A 391 -11.58 43.89 -0.58
CA LYS A 391 -11.77 43.15 -1.83
C LYS A 391 -12.92 42.16 -1.69
N LEU A 392 -13.67 41.95 -2.77
CA LEU A 392 -14.75 40.98 -2.78
C LEU A 392 -14.16 39.56 -2.76
N ALA A 393 -14.66 38.72 -1.86
CA ALA A 393 -14.29 37.31 -1.71
C ALA A 393 -15.55 36.42 -1.66
N ILE A 394 -15.36 35.12 -1.85
CA ILE A 394 -16.42 34.11 -1.65
C ILE A 394 -16.05 33.31 -0.40
N PHE A 395 -16.97 33.25 0.57
CA PHE A 395 -16.81 32.45 1.76
C PHE A 395 -17.69 31.21 1.71
N PHE A 396 -17.08 30.06 1.97
CA PHE A 396 -17.73 28.77 2.15
C PHE A 396 -17.73 28.44 3.65
N PRO A 397 -18.77 28.85 4.40
CA PRO A 397 -18.89 28.52 5.81
C PRO A 397 -18.97 27.01 6.04
N GLU A 398 -18.37 26.53 7.13
CA GLU A 398 -18.41 25.12 7.51
C GLU A 398 -19.82 24.67 7.91
N THR A 399 -20.52 25.51 8.68
CA THR A 399 -21.81 25.18 9.32
C THR A 399 -23.03 25.49 8.46
N GLU A 400 -22.92 26.41 7.50
CA GLU A 400 -24.02 26.82 6.64
C GLU A 400 -23.98 26.12 5.28
N ILE A 401 -25.14 26.04 4.63
CA ILE A 401 -25.33 25.30 3.38
C ILE A 401 -24.94 26.14 2.16
N LYS A 402 -24.96 27.47 2.25
CA LYS A 402 -24.75 28.33 1.07
C LYS A 402 -23.44 29.13 1.19
N PRO A 403 -22.69 29.30 0.10
CA PRO A 403 -21.61 30.26 0.06
C PRO A 403 -22.18 31.68 0.07
N ILE A 404 -21.37 32.62 0.55
CA ILE A 404 -21.73 34.03 0.63
C ILE A 404 -20.63 34.92 0.06
N LEU A 405 -21.04 36.04 -0.55
CA LEU A 405 -20.14 37.10 -0.96
C LEU A 405 -19.83 38.00 0.24
N ILE A 406 -18.53 38.22 0.50
CA ILE A 406 -18.08 39.03 1.64
C ILE A 406 -16.97 40.00 1.23
N TRP A 407 -16.88 41.11 1.96
CA TRP A 407 -15.79 42.07 1.83
C TRP A 407 -14.67 41.71 2.82
N ILE A 408 -13.47 41.44 2.30
CA ILE A 408 -12.27 41.16 3.11
C ILE A 408 -11.34 42.35 3.05
N GLU A 409 -10.95 42.88 4.21
CA GLU A 409 -9.92 43.90 4.29
C GLU A 409 -8.55 43.33 3.89
N CYS A 410 -7.94 43.93 2.87
CA CYS A 410 -6.58 43.66 2.43
C CYS A 410 -5.71 44.89 2.72
N TYR A 411 -4.90 44.82 3.77
CA TYR A 411 -4.01 45.94 4.12
C TYR A 411 -2.67 45.80 3.40
N ARG A 412 -2.17 46.92 2.88
CA ARG A 412 -0.85 46.99 2.27
C ARG A 412 0.23 46.91 3.33
N LYS A 413 1.27 46.17 3.02
CA LYS A 413 2.52 46.09 3.76
C LYS A 413 3.68 46.39 2.81
N ALA A 414 4.64 47.14 3.30
CA ALA A 414 5.97 47.19 2.72
C ALA A 414 6.80 46.10 3.38
N SER A 415 7.51 45.29 2.58
CA SER A 415 8.54 44.42 3.14
C SER A 415 9.70 45.29 3.63
N SER A 416 10.05 45.14 4.91
CA SER A 416 11.26 45.75 5.47
C SER A 416 12.53 44.99 5.09
N GLU A 417 12.41 43.83 4.44
CA GLU A 417 13.56 42.96 4.12
C GLU A 417 14.51 43.57 3.08
N TYR A 418 14.05 44.54 2.28
CA TYR A 418 14.85 45.17 1.21
C TYR A 418 15.00 46.69 1.38
N GLU A 419 14.58 47.23 2.53
CA GLU A 419 14.61 48.67 2.82
C GLU A 419 16.05 49.21 2.79
N GLU A 420 17.03 48.40 3.19
CA GLU A 420 18.47 48.70 3.14
C GLU A 420 19.02 48.81 1.70
N TYR A 421 18.39 48.15 0.72
CA TYR A 421 18.76 48.23 -0.70
C TYR A 421 18.00 49.32 -1.47
N GLY A 422 17.17 50.12 -0.79
CA GLY A 422 16.32 51.13 -1.40
C GLY A 422 15.16 50.57 -2.22
N ILE A 423 14.81 49.29 -2.05
CA ILE A 423 13.72 48.63 -2.76
C ILE A 423 12.56 48.41 -1.79
N VAL A 424 11.46 49.12 -2.01
CA VAL A 424 10.22 48.91 -1.26
C VAL A 424 9.33 47.97 -2.06
N VAL A 425 9.21 46.71 -1.61
CA VAL A 425 8.25 45.76 -2.19
C VAL A 425 6.95 45.87 -1.41
N GLU A 426 5.92 46.41 -2.05
CA GLU A 426 4.56 46.43 -1.52
C GLU A 426 3.82 45.13 -1.84
N PHE A 427 3.11 44.60 -0.86
CA PHE A 427 2.18 43.47 -1.00
C PHE A 427 0.93 43.71 -0.13
N GLU A 428 -0.14 42.97 -0.38
CA GLU A 428 -1.34 43.00 0.46
C GLU A 428 -1.43 41.74 1.34
N THR A 429 -1.92 41.89 2.56
CA THR A 429 -2.31 40.75 3.39
C THR A 429 -3.82 40.81 3.64
N ALA A 430 -4.51 39.72 3.33
CA ALA A 430 -5.95 39.61 3.53
C ALA A 430 -6.28 39.16 4.96
N ASN A 431 -7.21 39.87 5.63
CA ASN A 431 -7.66 39.54 6.97
C ASN A 431 -8.70 38.39 6.97
N THR A 432 -8.26 37.19 6.62
CA THR A 432 -9.12 36.00 6.48
C THR A 432 -9.19 35.13 7.74
N ARG A 433 -8.20 35.23 8.63
CA ARG A 433 -8.09 34.44 9.87
C ARG A 433 -9.35 34.39 10.72
N PRO A 434 -10.08 35.51 10.95
CA PRO A 434 -11.31 35.48 11.75
C PRO A 434 -12.41 34.57 11.19
N LEU A 435 -12.34 34.24 9.91
CA LEU A 435 -13.31 33.37 9.23
C LEU A 435 -12.92 31.88 9.26
N LEU A 436 -11.67 31.56 9.63
CA LEU A 436 -11.15 30.20 9.60
C LEU A 436 -11.37 29.42 10.90
N GLY A 437 -11.73 30.10 11.98
CA GLY A 437 -11.99 29.52 13.29
C GLY A 437 -11.78 30.52 14.42
N LYS A 438 -12.42 30.29 15.56
CA LYS A 438 -12.28 31.14 16.77
C LYS A 438 -10.93 30.96 17.48
N ASP A 439 -10.21 29.91 17.15
CA ASP A 439 -8.94 29.48 17.71
C ASP A 439 -7.72 30.00 16.93
N ASP A 440 -7.93 30.94 16.00
CA ASP A 440 -6.87 31.55 15.16
C ASP A 440 -5.95 30.52 14.48
N PRO A 441 -6.51 29.61 13.66
CA PRO A 441 -5.72 28.57 13.03
C PRO A 441 -4.73 29.14 12.01
N PHE A 442 -3.64 28.41 11.79
CA PHE A 442 -2.73 28.73 10.70
C PHE A 442 -3.45 28.57 9.33
N PRO A 443 -3.43 29.60 8.47
CA PRO A 443 -4.06 29.52 7.16
C PRO A 443 -3.16 28.74 6.17
N GLY A 444 -3.73 27.71 5.56
CA GLY A 444 -3.19 27.08 4.35
C GLY A 444 -3.70 27.78 3.09
N SER A 445 -2.95 27.71 2.00
CA SER A 445 -3.29 28.34 0.71
C SER A 445 -3.17 27.36 -0.45
N LEU A 446 -4.21 27.27 -1.28
CA LEU A 446 -4.22 26.55 -2.55
C LEU A 446 -4.47 27.55 -3.69
N LYS A 447 -3.65 27.52 -4.74
CA LYS A 447 -3.75 28.45 -5.87
C LYS A 447 -4.28 27.77 -7.13
N ILE A 448 -5.25 28.41 -7.79
CA ILE A 448 -5.86 27.97 -9.05
C ILE A 448 -5.44 28.94 -10.15
N GLU A 449 -4.50 28.52 -10.99
CA GLU A 449 -4.00 29.29 -12.15
C GLU A 449 -4.64 28.84 -13.48
N TYR A 450 -5.15 27.61 -13.52
CA TYR A 450 -5.72 26.99 -14.72
C TYR A 450 -6.92 26.11 -14.36
N ASN A 451 -8.02 26.26 -15.10
CA ASN A 451 -9.17 25.38 -15.03
C ASN A 451 -9.11 24.35 -16.17
N PRO A 452 -8.87 23.06 -15.87
CA PRO A 452 -8.76 22.01 -16.88
C PRO A 452 -10.09 21.62 -17.51
N LYS A 453 -11.19 21.66 -16.76
CA LYS A 453 -12.53 21.28 -17.24
C LYS A 453 -13.05 22.25 -18.29
N ARG A 454 -12.56 23.48 -18.28
CA ARG A 454 -12.93 24.55 -19.20
C ARG A 454 -11.80 24.97 -20.13
N ASP A 455 -10.63 24.33 -20.04
CA ASP A 455 -9.41 24.73 -20.75
C ASP A 455 -9.16 26.25 -20.67
N LYS A 456 -9.12 26.78 -19.44
CA LYS A 456 -9.03 28.21 -19.20
C LYS A 456 -7.85 28.55 -18.31
N ALA A 457 -6.84 29.20 -18.89
CA ALA A 457 -5.80 29.87 -18.12
C ALA A 457 -6.34 31.16 -17.48
N LEU A 458 -6.15 31.28 -16.17
CA LEU A 458 -6.43 32.48 -15.39
C LEU A 458 -5.16 33.32 -15.24
N GLY A 459 -4.04 32.62 -15.05
CA GLY A 459 -2.71 33.18 -14.96
C GLY A 459 -1.65 32.09 -15.03
N SER A 460 -0.40 32.48 -14.84
CA SER A 460 0.72 31.55 -14.77
C SER A 460 1.83 32.10 -13.90
N GLY A 461 2.45 31.23 -13.11
CA GLY A 461 3.64 31.56 -12.36
C GLY A 461 3.34 32.44 -11.16
N MET A 462 2.20 32.29 -10.49
CA MET A 462 1.83 33.12 -9.33
C MET A 462 2.53 32.68 -8.03
N ALA A 463 3.51 31.78 -8.15
CA ALA A 463 4.47 31.49 -7.10
C ALA A 463 5.47 32.66 -6.96
N ALA A 464 5.89 32.96 -5.71
CA ALA A 464 6.75 34.11 -5.43
C ALA A 464 8.04 34.15 -6.29
N TRP A 465 8.57 32.97 -6.62
CA TRP A 465 9.81 32.75 -7.36
C TRP A 465 9.69 32.73 -8.89
N SER A 466 8.49 32.87 -9.45
CA SER A 466 8.35 32.94 -10.92
C SER A 466 8.84 34.29 -11.44
N LEU A 467 9.75 34.24 -12.42
CA LEU A 467 10.29 35.43 -13.10
C LEU A 467 9.24 36.16 -13.95
N LYS A 468 8.21 35.44 -14.38
CA LYS A 468 7.09 35.99 -15.15
C LYS A 468 5.78 35.62 -14.46
N LYS A 469 5.06 36.64 -14.01
CA LYS A 469 3.71 36.53 -13.43
C LYS A 469 2.74 37.14 -14.44
N GLU A 470 1.86 36.33 -14.99
CA GLU A 470 0.85 36.77 -15.95
C GLU A 470 -0.54 36.43 -15.44
N GLY A 471 -1.52 37.30 -15.72
CA GLY A 471 -2.91 37.08 -15.33
C GLY A 471 -3.12 37.17 -13.82
N TYR A 472 -3.88 36.22 -13.26
CA TYR A 472 -4.17 36.11 -11.83
C TYR A 472 -4.36 34.65 -11.42
N CYS A 473 -4.43 34.38 -10.11
CA CYS A 473 -4.92 33.10 -9.61
C CYS A 473 -6.05 33.27 -8.61
N ILE A 474 -6.84 32.22 -8.44
CA ILE A 474 -7.81 32.14 -7.34
C ILE A 474 -7.11 31.44 -6.19
N GLU A 475 -6.97 32.13 -5.07
CA GLU A 475 -6.43 31.61 -3.83
C GLU A 475 -7.55 31.10 -2.94
N LEU A 476 -7.52 29.82 -2.59
CA LEU A 476 -8.36 29.22 -1.56
C LEU A 476 -7.57 29.22 -0.25
N VAL A 477 -7.98 30.07 0.67
CA VAL A 477 -7.48 30.11 2.04
C VAL A 477 -8.28 29.13 2.88
N ILE A 478 -7.60 28.14 3.44
CA ILE A 478 -8.17 27.03 4.19
C ILE A 478 -7.55 26.94 5.58
N ARG A 479 -8.20 26.23 6.49
CA ARG A 479 -7.65 25.89 7.80
C ARG A 479 -6.67 24.72 7.66
N GLU A 480 -5.36 24.91 7.84
CA GLU A 480 -4.36 23.88 7.49
C GLU A 480 -4.51 22.54 8.26
N ALA A 481 -4.93 22.59 9.53
CA ALA A 481 -5.01 21.42 10.41
C ALA A 481 -6.30 20.58 10.27
N PHE A 482 -7.16 20.85 9.27
CA PHE A 482 -8.51 20.29 9.18
C PHE A 482 -8.61 18.76 9.21
N LEU A 483 -7.53 18.05 8.82
CA LEU A 483 -7.45 16.57 8.84
C LEU A 483 -7.05 15.99 10.21
N LYS A 484 -6.58 16.81 11.15
CA LYS A 484 -6.03 16.39 12.44
C LYS A 484 -6.77 16.98 13.64
N ASP A 485 -7.57 18.03 13.44
CA ASP A 485 -8.26 18.75 14.52
C ASP A 485 -9.76 18.43 14.63
N GLY A 486 -10.28 17.54 13.79
CA GLY A 486 -11.69 17.13 13.82
C GLY A 486 -12.65 18.08 13.09
N SER A 487 -12.14 18.97 12.23
CA SER A 487 -12.96 19.83 11.36
C SER A 487 -14.02 19.02 10.60
N LYS A 488 -15.24 19.55 10.50
CA LYS A 488 -16.38 18.89 9.87
C LYS A 488 -16.38 19.14 8.36
N LEU A 489 -17.05 18.25 7.64
CA LEU A 489 -17.27 18.38 6.21
C LEU A 489 -17.95 19.72 5.89
N ASN A 490 -17.38 20.49 4.97
CA ASN A 490 -17.91 21.78 4.56
C ASN A 490 -19.16 21.59 3.69
N ARG A 491 -20.35 21.81 4.28
CA ARG A 491 -21.62 21.62 3.59
C ARG A 491 -21.84 22.64 2.48
N SER A 492 -21.27 23.83 2.61
CA SER A 492 -21.33 24.89 1.60
C SER A 492 -20.65 24.48 0.30
N VAL A 493 -19.51 23.79 0.37
CA VAL A 493 -18.83 23.21 -0.81
C VAL A 493 -19.70 22.16 -1.47
N ILE A 494 -20.22 21.19 -0.71
CA ILE A 494 -21.06 20.10 -1.24
C ILE A 494 -22.31 20.65 -1.94
N GLU A 495 -23.00 21.61 -1.32
CA GLU A 495 -24.18 22.28 -1.92
C GLU A 495 -23.81 23.01 -3.21
N SER A 496 -22.70 23.74 -3.20
CA SER A 496 -22.27 24.54 -4.34
C SER A 496 -21.90 23.69 -5.55
N VAL A 497 -21.40 22.48 -5.30
CA VAL A 497 -21.01 21.53 -6.35
C VAL A 497 -22.20 20.75 -6.89
N LYS A 498 -23.05 20.14 -6.05
CA LYS A 498 -24.21 19.28 -6.39
C LYS A 498 -24.34 18.84 -7.85
N THR A 499 -24.98 19.65 -8.71
CA THR A 499 -25.30 19.26 -10.10
C THR A 499 -24.15 19.48 -11.08
N SER A 500 -23.02 20.03 -10.63
CA SER A 500 -21.82 20.29 -11.43
C SER A 500 -20.86 19.09 -11.48
N GLY A 501 -21.04 18.11 -10.59
CA GLY A 501 -20.21 16.90 -10.50
C GLY A 501 -20.19 16.31 -9.09
N THR A 502 -19.38 15.27 -8.90
CA THR A 502 -19.12 14.65 -7.61
C THR A 502 -17.86 15.26 -6.97
N VAL A 503 -17.88 15.44 -5.65
CA VAL A 503 -16.72 15.93 -4.90
C VAL A 503 -15.96 14.72 -4.35
N HIS A 504 -14.76 14.46 -4.87
CA HIS A 504 -13.93 13.32 -4.44
C HIS A 504 -13.10 13.62 -3.19
N HIS A 505 -12.68 14.87 -3.02
CA HIS A 505 -11.89 15.28 -1.85
C HIS A 505 -12.80 15.69 -0.68
N ARG A 506 -12.48 15.20 0.53
CA ARG A 506 -13.20 15.56 1.75
C ARG A 506 -12.80 16.96 2.25
N TRP A 507 -13.38 18.00 1.64
CA TRP A 507 -13.21 19.39 2.07
C TRP A 507 -13.83 19.63 3.44
N CYS A 508 -13.01 19.86 4.47
CA CYS A 508 -13.48 20.17 5.82
C CYS A 508 -13.09 21.58 6.27
N GLY A 509 -13.84 22.11 7.24
CA GLY A 509 -13.63 23.43 7.80
C GLY A 509 -14.04 24.57 6.86
N PRO A 510 -14.00 25.83 7.34
CA PRO A 510 -14.31 27.01 6.53
C PRO A 510 -13.27 27.28 5.44
N ILE A 511 -13.70 27.81 4.29
CA ILE A 511 -12.83 28.15 3.15
C ILE A 511 -13.15 29.56 2.65
N VAL A 512 -12.14 30.38 2.42
CA VAL A 512 -12.27 31.71 1.79
C VAL A 512 -11.58 31.69 0.44
N ALA A 513 -12.29 32.06 -0.62
CA ALA A 513 -11.73 32.18 -1.97
C ALA A 513 -11.52 33.65 -2.33
N MET A 514 -10.31 33.99 -2.76
CA MET A 514 -9.87 35.34 -3.13
C MET A 514 -9.19 35.35 -4.49
N ARG A 515 -9.24 36.48 -5.19
CA ARG A 515 -8.49 36.69 -6.43
C ARG A 515 -7.13 37.30 -6.10
N SER A 516 -6.05 36.53 -6.27
CA SER A 516 -4.68 36.98 -6.07
C SER A 516 -4.06 37.43 -7.40
N LEU A 517 -3.55 38.65 -7.41
CA LEU A 517 -2.92 39.31 -8.55
C LEU A 517 -1.39 39.19 -8.45
N PRO A 518 -0.65 39.52 -9.52
CA PRO A 518 0.80 39.56 -9.47
C PRO A 518 1.28 40.45 -8.33
N ASN A 519 2.43 40.12 -7.75
CA ASN A 519 3.03 40.83 -6.61
C ASN A 519 2.18 40.80 -5.33
N GLU A 520 1.37 39.75 -5.14
CA GLU A 520 0.65 39.51 -3.88
C GLU A 520 -0.37 40.61 -3.53
N PHE A 521 -0.91 41.27 -4.55
CA PHE A 521 -2.09 42.12 -4.41
C PHE A 521 -3.38 41.30 -4.55
N TYR A 522 -4.50 41.83 -4.07
CA TYR A 522 -5.80 41.21 -4.21
C TYR A 522 -6.75 42.02 -5.09
N GLY A 523 -7.51 41.31 -5.91
CA GLY A 523 -8.59 41.85 -6.74
C GLY A 523 -9.96 41.38 -6.26
N ASP A 524 -11.01 41.96 -6.82
CA ASP A 524 -12.36 41.45 -6.59
C ASP A 524 -12.57 40.14 -7.32
N ILE A 525 -13.05 39.14 -6.57
CA ILE A 525 -13.51 37.89 -7.16
C ILE A 525 -14.78 38.11 -7.97
N SER A 526 -14.94 37.33 -9.03
CA SER A 526 -16.10 37.35 -9.91
C SER A 526 -16.90 36.05 -9.83
N LEU A 527 -18.12 36.07 -10.36
CA LEU A 527 -18.93 34.86 -10.52
C LEU A 527 -18.42 33.97 -11.66
N ALA A 528 -17.53 34.46 -12.52
CA ALA A 528 -16.73 33.59 -13.40
C ALA A 528 -15.71 32.78 -12.58
N ASP A 529 -15.02 33.41 -11.62
CA ASP A 529 -14.12 32.69 -10.71
C ASP A 529 -14.86 31.66 -9.87
N PHE A 530 -16.10 31.96 -9.46
CA PHE A 530 -16.94 30.98 -8.76
C PHE A 530 -17.10 29.69 -9.56
N ARG A 531 -17.37 29.78 -10.87
CA ARG A 531 -17.42 28.60 -11.75
C ARG A 531 -16.11 27.83 -11.74
N HIS A 532 -14.98 28.53 -11.80
CA HIS A 532 -13.67 27.89 -11.76
C HIS A 532 -13.36 27.22 -10.42
N ILE A 533 -13.81 27.80 -9.29
CA ILE A 533 -13.72 27.19 -7.96
C ILE A 533 -14.56 25.89 -7.89
N ILE A 534 -15.79 25.91 -8.40
CA ILE A 534 -16.65 24.72 -8.37
C ILE A 534 -16.07 23.61 -9.25
N ASP A 535 -15.55 23.95 -10.43
CA ASP A 535 -14.84 22.96 -11.26
C ASP A 535 -13.60 22.43 -10.52
N TYR A 536 -12.84 23.29 -9.84
CA TYR A 536 -11.70 22.88 -9.04
C TYR A 536 -12.10 21.90 -7.94
N PHE A 537 -13.14 22.17 -7.14
CA PHE A 537 -13.60 21.25 -6.09
C PHE A 537 -14.05 19.88 -6.62
N VAL A 538 -14.59 19.83 -7.84
CA VAL A 538 -14.93 18.57 -8.52
C VAL A 538 -13.66 17.83 -8.97
N THR A 539 -12.73 18.54 -9.61
CA THR A 539 -11.52 17.92 -10.20
C THR A 539 -10.40 17.68 -9.20
N TYR A 540 -10.43 18.33 -8.04
CA TYR A 540 -9.33 18.27 -7.07
C TYR A 540 -9.24 16.88 -6.47
N ASN A 541 -8.05 16.28 -6.63
CA ASN A 541 -7.79 14.89 -6.26
C ASN A 541 -8.75 13.90 -6.92
N SER A 542 -9.42 14.29 -8.01
CA SER A 542 -10.16 13.36 -8.86
C SER A 542 -9.14 12.52 -9.61
N SER A 543 -9.27 11.21 -9.44
CA SER A 543 -8.49 10.19 -10.14
C SER A 543 -9.23 9.67 -11.38
N GLU A 544 -10.40 10.25 -11.70
CA GLU A 544 -11.20 9.83 -12.85
C GLU A 544 -10.49 10.24 -14.15
N VAL A 545 -10.16 9.25 -14.96
CA VAL A 545 -9.64 9.41 -16.31
C VAL A 545 -10.66 8.82 -17.28
N ARG A 546 -10.78 9.42 -18.46
CA ARG A 546 -11.74 8.98 -19.46
C ARG A 546 -11.15 7.81 -20.25
N GLU A 547 -11.87 6.69 -20.32
CA GLU A 547 -11.50 5.59 -21.22
C GLU A 547 -11.75 5.95 -22.68
N ILE A 548 -10.83 5.57 -23.55
CA ILE A 548 -10.88 5.85 -24.98
C ILE A 548 -11.51 4.65 -25.69
N LEU A 549 -12.80 4.74 -26.00
CA LEU A 549 -13.54 3.67 -26.68
C LEU A 549 -13.05 3.41 -28.12
N ASN A 550 -12.51 4.44 -28.78
CA ASN A 550 -11.93 4.32 -30.11
C ASN A 550 -10.48 4.87 -30.09
N PRO A 551 -9.45 4.00 -30.17
CA PRO A 551 -8.05 4.40 -30.11
C PRO A 551 -7.65 5.42 -31.18
N GLN A 552 -8.36 5.52 -32.30
CA GLN A 552 -8.07 6.50 -33.36
C GLN A 552 -8.83 7.83 -33.20
N ALA A 553 -9.78 7.93 -32.27
CA ALA A 553 -10.51 9.17 -32.04
C ALA A 553 -9.58 10.26 -31.47
N PRO A 554 -9.73 11.53 -31.88
CA PRO A 554 -8.98 12.63 -31.28
C PRO A 554 -9.32 12.76 -29.78
N LEU A 555 -8.33 13.22 -29.02
CA LEU A 555 -8.51 13.54 -27.60
C LEU A 555 -9.59 14.62 -27.44
N THR A 556 -10.50 14.40 -26.52
CA THR A 556 -11.66 15.28 -26.30
C THR A 556 -11.38 16.36 -25.26
N THR A 557 -10.42 16.10 -24.38
CA THR A 557 -9.95 16.96 -23.32
C THR A 557 -8.76 17.78 -23.83
N PRO A 558 -8.88 19.11 -23.84
CA PRO A 558 -7.75 19.96 -24.18
C PRO A 558 -6.59 19.72 -23.21
N ARG A 559 -5.36 19.74 -23.73
CA ARG A 559 -4.14 19.55 -22.92
C ARG A 559 -4.16 18.23 -22.14
N ALA A 560 -4.55 17.15 -22.80
CA ALA A 560 -4.44 15.78 -22.33
C ALA A 560 -3.44 14.97 -23.17
N LEU A 561 -3.03 13.83 -22.65
CA LEU A 561 -2.18 12.85 -23.33
C LEU A 561 -2.81 11.46 -23.24
N ARG A 562 -2.40 10.56 -24.13
CA ARG A 562 -2.82 9.15 -24.09
C ARG A 562 -1.99 8.39 -23.07
N GLY A 563 -2.66 7.82 -22.09
CA GLY A 563 -2.12 6.86 -21.16
C GLY A 563 -2.76 5.49 -21.32
N VAL A 564 -2.39 4.57 -20.46
CA VAL A 564 -2.98 3.23 -20.38
C VAL A 564 -3.32 2.90 -18.92
N LYS A 565 -4.52 2.39 -18.66
CA LYS A 565 -4.91 1.78 -17.39
C LYS A 565 -4.57 0.29 -17.45
N ILE A 566 -3.76 -0.19 -16.51
CA ILE A 566 -3.60 -1.62 -16.22
C ILE A 566 -4.71 -2.00 -15.24
N CYS A 567 -5.65 -2.82 -15.68
CA CYS A 567 -6.76 -3.29 -14.86
C CYS A 567 -6.24 -4.30 -13.81
N CYS A 568 -6.72 -4.20 -12.57
CA CYS A 568 -6.44 -5.21 -11.57
C CYS A 568 -7.21 -6.51 -11.86
N TYR A 569 -6.85 -7.54 -11.11
CA TYR A 569 -7.47 -8.85 -11.22
C TYR A 569 -8.98 -8.80 -10.98
N GLY A 570 -9.43 -8.04 -9.97
CA GLY A 570 -10.84 -7.90 -9.65
C GLY A 570 -11.66 -7.24 -10.75
N GLU A 571 -11.17 -6.12 -11.31
CA GLU A 571 -11.83 -5.43 -12.41
C GLU A 571 -11.98 -6.34 -13.64
N SER A 572 -10.88 -7.02 -14.01
CA SER A 572 -10.87 -7.97 -15.11
C SER A 572 -11.85 -9.13 -14.90
N LYS A 573 -11.98 -9.63 -13.66
CA LYS A 573 -12.85 -10.78 -13.34
C LYS A 573 -14.32 -10.42 -13.19
N LEU A 574 -14.66 -9.24 -12.66
CA LEU A 574 -16.05 -8.85 -12.40
C LEU A 574 -16.73 -8.21 -13.59
N HIS A 575 -15.96 -7.52 -14.42
CA HIS A 575 -16.50 -6.72 -15.51
C HIS A 575 -16.07 -7.20 -16.89
N ASP A 576 -15.33 -8.32 -16.97
CA ASP A 576 -14.80 -8.88 -18.22
C ASP A 576 -14.03 -7.83 -19.03
N THR A 577 -13.32 -6.94 -18.32
CA THR A 577 -12.57 -5.84 -18.93
C THR A 577 -11.23 -6.33 -19.45
N GLU A 578 -10.83 -5.79 -20.61
CA GLU A 578 -9.48 -5.95 -21.14
C GLU A 578 -8.41 -5.57 -20.10
N PRO A 579 -7.29 -6.31 -19.99
CA PRO A 579 -6.23 -6.03 -19.01
C PRO A 579 -5.56 -4.65 -19.16
N TYR A 580 -5.61 -4.09 -20.38
CA TYR A 580 -5.04 -2.78 -20.70
C TYR A 580 -6.07 -1.93 -21.44
N VAL A 581 -6.48 -0.83 -20.82
CA VAL A 581 -7.50 0.07 -21.37
C VAL A 581 -6.84 1.41 -21.73
N PRO A 582 -7.00 1.90 -22.97
CA PRO A 582 -6.50 3.22 -23.35
C PRO A 582 -7.29 4.31 -22.62
N ILE A 583 -6.59 5.31 -22.12
CA ILE A 583 -7.18 6.39 -21.32
C ILE A 583 -6.68 7.75 -21.78
N GLU A 584 -7.52 8.75 -21.58
CA GLU A 584 -7.20 10.16 -21.76
C GLU A 584 -6.85 10.77 -20.40
N VAL A 585 -5.60 11.24 -20.26
CA VAL A 585 -5.06 11.78 -19.01
C VAL A 585 -4.82 13.28 -19.16
N PRO A 586 -5.59 14.15 -18.47
CA PRO A 586 -5.37 15.59 -18.49
C PRO A 586 -4.02 15.98 -17.87
N PHE A 587 -3.32 17.00 -18.38
CA PHE A 587 -2.02 17.44 -17.82
C PHE A 587 -2.08 17.94 -16.38
N VAL A 588 -3.28 18.27 -15.88
CA VAL A 588 -3.53 18.62 -14.48
C VAL A 588 -3.60 17.41 -13.56
N HIS A 589 -3.73 16.20 -14.12
CA HIS A 589 -3.83 15.00 -13.33
C HIS A 589 -2.55 14.84 -12.49
N PRO A 590 -2.63 14.46 -11.21
CA PRO A 590 -1.47 14.37 -10.33
C PRO A 590 -0.31 13.52 -10.87
N ILE A 591 -0.62 12.51 -11.70
CA ILE A 591 0.38 11.68 -12.40
C ILE A 591 1.31 12.52 -13.30
N CYS A 592 0.89 13.67 -13.82
CA CYS A 592 1.72 14.53 -14.67
C CYS A 592 2.68 15.44 -13.87
N GLY A 593 2.65 15.40 -12.53
CA GLY A 593 3.48 16.19 -11.62
C GLY A 593 4.88 15.63 -11.34
N THR A 594 5.75 16.48 -10.77
CA THR A 594 7.23 16.30 -10.69
C THR A 594 7.78 15.45 -9.55
N TYR A 595 6.98 14.70 -8.80
CA TYR A 595 7.48 13.90 -7.66
C TYR A 595 7.96 12.50 -8.11
N GLY A 596 9.24 12.20 -7.89
CA GLY A 596 10.00 11.11 -8.53
C GLY A 596 9.85 9.69 -8.00
N TYR A 597 8.74 9.31 -7.35
CA TYR A 597 8.56 7.95 -6.78
C TYR A 597 7.61 7.03 -7.56
N SER A 598 7.33 7.40 -8.81
CA SER A 598 6.35 6.74 -9.68
C SER A 598 6.94 6.18 -10.97
N ILE A 599 8.25 6.32 -11.21
CA ILE A 599 8.87 5.87 -12.48
C ILE A 599 9.35 4.43 -12.35
N SER A 600 8.97 3.57 -13.30
CA SER A 600 9.41 2.16 -13.35
C SER A 600 10.93 2.04 -13.60
N PRO A 601 11.69 1.38 -12.70
CA PRO A 601 13.12 1.17 -12.89
C PRO A 601 13.43 0.41 -14.19
N ILE A 602 12.63 -0.60 -14.51
CA ILE A 602 12.80 -1.43 -15.71
C ILE A 602 12.57 -0.62 -16.97
N SER A 603 11.47 0.13 -17.05
CA SER A 603 11.14 0.98 -18.21
C SER A 603 12.20 2.06 -18.46
N LYS A 604 12.80 2.58 -17.38
CA LYS A 604 13.91 3.53 -17.46
C LYS A 604 15.15 2.93 -18.10
N ILE A 605 15.49 1.67 -17.77
CA ILE A 605 16.62 0.95 -18.38
C ILE A 605 16.33 0.66 -19.87
N LEU A 606 15.08 0.35 -20.22
CA LEU A 606 14.65 0.21 -21.61
C LEU A 606 14.64 1.52 -22.42
N GLY A 607 14.99 2.65 -21.78
CA GLY A 607 14.99 3.97 -22.42
C GLY A 607 13.60 4.48 -22.77
N ARG A 608 12.55 3.99 -22.12
CA ARG A 608 11.17 4.48 -22.24
C ARG A 608 10.58 4.64 -20.85
N PRO A 609 10.96 5.68 -20.09
CA PRO A 609 10.54 5.83 -18.70
C PRO A 609 9.02 5.96 -18.59
N LEU A 610 8.41 4.99 -17.90
CA LEU A 610 6.98 4.96 -17.63
C LEU A 610 6.72 5.41 -16.21
N ARG A 611 5.74 6.30 -16.05
CA ARG A 611 5.26 6.80 -14.77
C ARG A 611 3.92 6.16 -14.43
N LEU A 612 3.85 5.59 -13.24
CA LEU A 612 2.71 4.81 -12.76
C LEU A 612 2.02 5.51 -11.58
N TRP A 613 0.70 5.44 -11.57
CA TRP A 613 -0.15 5.93 -10.48
C TRP A 613 -1.19 4.88 -10.13
N LYS A 614 -1.09 4.31 -8.92
CA LYS A 614 -2.07 3.34 -8.43
C LYS A 614 -3.19 4.03 -7.64
N PHE A 615 -4.40 3.49 -7.68
CA PHE A 615 -5.55 4.02 -6.92
C PHE A 615 -5.51 3.53 -5.47
N GLY A 616 -5.86 4.41 -4.52
CA GLY A 616 -6.00 4.06 -3.10
C GLY A 616 -7.42 3.68 -2.67
N ASP A 617 -8.42 3.82 -3.57
CA ASP A 617 -9.82 3.55 -3.26
C ASP A 617 -10.24 2.19 -3.82
N ILE A 618 -10.23 1.17 -2.95
CA ILE A 618 -10.92 -0.10 -3.14
C ILE A 618 -11.57 -0.44 -1.79
N GLU A 619 -12.54 0.39 -1.36
CA GLU A 619 -13.42 0.04 -0.23
C GLU A 619 -14.54 -0.93 -0.65
N THR A 620 -14.60 -1.35 -1.93
CA THR A 620 -15.80 -1.96 -2.52
C THR A 620 -15.67 -3.39 -3.03
N TRP A 621 -14.50 -4.03 -2.97
CA TRP A 621 -14.28 -5.32 -3.64
C TRP A 621 -14.13 -6.42 -2.58
N LEU A 622 -15.24 -7.06 -2.22
CA LEU A 622 -15.22 -8.33 -1.50
C LEU A 622 -14.85 -9.43 -2.52
N ASP A 623 -13.76 -10.16 -2.28
CA ASP A 623 -13.35 -11.28 -3.13
C ASP A 623 -14.51 -12.32 -3.23
N PRO A 624 -15.18 -12.46 -4.39
CA PRO A 624 -16.25 -13.43 -4.57
C PRO A 624 -15.69 -14.86 -4.50
N PRO A 625 -16.45 -15.83 -3.99
CA PRO A 625 -16.02 -17.23 -3.98
C PRO A 625 -15.74 -17.74 -5.40
N GLY A 626 -14.58 -18.38 -5.61
CA GLY A 626 -14.19 -19.01 -6.90
C GLY A 626 -13.01 -18.37 -7.64
N TRP A 627 -12.36 -17.36 -7.07
CA TRP A 627 -11.16 -16.73 -7.65
C TRP A 627 -9.87 -17.49 -7.35
N ASP A 628 -8.80 -17.24 -8.13
CA ASP A 628 -7.49 -17.87 -7.91
C ASP A 628 -6.98 -17.51 -6.51
N GLY A 629 -6.75 -18.52 -5.66
CA GLY A 629 -6.36 -18.35 -4.26
C GLY A 629 -5.01 -17.64 -4.03
N ASN A 630 -4.27 -17.30 -5.09
CA ASN A 630 -3.06 -16.49 -5.01
C ASN A 630 -3.25 -15.00 -5.36
N LEU A 631 -4.42 -14.60 -5.86
CA LEU A 631 -4.71 -13.23 -6.30
C LEU A 631 -6.01 -12.73 -5.66
N CYS A 632 -5.94 -11.58 -5.01
CA CYS A 632 -7.08 -10.80 -4.54
C CYS A 632 -7.54 -9.77 -5.60
N ALA A 633 -8.72 -9.17 -5.42
CA ALA A 633 -9.29 -8.16 -6.31
C ALA A 633 -8.29 -7.05 -6.70
N GLU A 634 -7.47 -6.63 -5.76
CA GLU A 634 -6.49 -5.55 -5.88
C GLU A 634 -5.13 -6.01 -6.42
N SER A 635 -4.99 -7.28 -6.79
CA SER A 635 -3.76 -7.81 -7.39
C SER A 635 -3.53 -7.24 -8.78
N ASN A 636 -2.32 -6.73 -9.02
CA ASN A 636 -1.89 -6.24 -10.33
C ASN A 636 -0.41 -6.58 -10.54
N GLN A 637 -0.16 -7.81 -11.01
CA GLN A 637 1.19 -8.36 -11.14
C GLN A 637 2.05 -7.60 -12.15
N ASP A 638 1.45 -7.07 -13.22
CA ASP A 638 2.19 -6.29 -14.21
C ASP A 638 2.75 -5.01 -13.66
N ALA A 639 1.92 -4.26 -12.91
CA ALA A 639 2.38 -3.08 -12.22
C ALA A 639 3.47 -3.40 -11.19
N ALA A 640 3.32 -4.50 -10.44
CA ALA A 640 4.34 -4.94 -9.49
C ALA A 640 5.67 -5.26 -10.20
N PHE A 641 5.62 -6.06 -11.26
CA PHE A 641 6.81 -6.47 -11.99
C PHE A 641 7.50 -5.32 -12.73
N LEU A 642 6.74 -4.36 -13.27
CA LEU A 642 7.29 -3.12 -13.82
C LEU A 642 8.08 -2.31 -12.78
N MET A 643 7.68 -2.40 -11.50
CA MET A 643 8.25 -1.62 -10.39
C MET A 643 9.33 -2.39 -9.61
N MET A 644 9.80 -3.54 -10.08
CA MET A 644 10.90 -4.27 -9.44
C MET A 644 12.19 -3.45 -9.38
N GLY A 645 12.89 -3.55 -8.25
CA GLY A 645 14.21 -2.98 -8.05
C GLY A 645 15.22 -3.58 -9.02
N ALA A 646 15.87 -2.73 -9.80
CA ALA A 646 16.90 -3.11 -10.77
C ALA A 646 18.27 -2.48 -10.46
N ASP A 647 18.50 -2.06 -9.22
CA ASP A 647 19.82 -1.58 -8.76
C ASP A 647 20.55 -2.73 -8.04
N PRO A 648 21.66 -3.26 -8.60
CA PRO A 648 22.30 -4.46 -8.07
C PRO A 648 22.93 -4.23 -6.69
N LYS A 649 23.18 -2.97 -6.33
CA LYS A 649 23.75 -2.55 -5.04
C LYS A 649 22.71 -2.44 -3.92
N LYS A 650 21.42 -2.46 -4.25
CA LYS A 650 20.35 -2.36 -3.27
C LYS A 650 19.80 -3.73 -2.89
N ASP A 651 19.30 -3.79 -1.65
CA ASP A 651 18.71 -4.99 -1.07
C ASP A 651 17.32 -5.33 -1.63
N ASP A 652 16.70 -4.41 -2.39
CA ASP A 652 15.39 -4.56 -3.04
C ASP A 652 15.48 -5.10 -4.48
N TRP A 653 16.66 -5.58 -4.90
CA TRP A 653 16.86 -6.20 -6.20
C TRP A 653 15.85 -7.32 -6.48
N GLY A 654 15.16 -7.24 -7.63
CA GLY A 654 14.17 -8.23 -8.05
C GLY A 654 12.85 -8.18 -7.28
N TRP A 655 12.67 -7.22 -6.38
CA TRP A 655 11.44 -7.02 -5.61
C TRP A 655 10.84 -5.67 -5.91
N ALA A 656 9.51 -5.64 -6.08
CA ALA A 656 8.78 -4.39 -6.06
C ALA A 656 8.80 -3.82 -4.63
N PRO A 657 8.99 -2.50 -4.44
CA PRO A 657 8.82 -1.87 -3.14
C PRO A 657 7.44 -2.22 -2.56
N LEU A 658 7.30 -2.25 -1.23
CA LEU A 658 6.05 -2.67 -0.57
C LEU A 658 4.80 -1.95 -1.12
N TYR A 659 4.94 -0.65 -1.43
CA TYR A 659 3.87 0.15 -2.03
C TYR A 659 3.36 -0.39 -3.39
N TRP A 660 4.24 -0.99 -4.18
CA TRP A 660 3.94 -1.62 -5.47
C TRP A 660 3.79 -3.14 -5.35
N ASN A 661 3.64 -3.67 -4.13
CA ASN A 661 3.45 -5.09 -3.87
C ASN A 661 2.22 -5.40 -2.99
N THR A 662 1.52 -4.37 -2.52
CA THR A 662 0.30 -4.49 -1.70
C THR A 662 -0.73 -3.48 -2.17
N GLU A 663 -2.01 -3.86 -2.14
CA GLU A 663 -3.15 -2.96 -2.44
C GLU A 663 -2.92 -2.18 -3.74
N ILE A 664 -2.60 -2.89 -4.83
CA ILE A 664 -2.18 -2.21 -6.06
C ILE A 664 -3.40 -1.64 -6.77
N GLY A 665 -4.46 -2.42 -6.94
CA GLY A 665 -5.64 -2.01 -7.68
C GLY A 665 -5.32 -1.68 -9.14
N ASN A 666 -6.20 -0.91 -9.77
CA ASN A 666 -5.94 -0.39 -11.10
C ASN A 666 -4.71 0.54 -11.07
N VAL A 667 -4.01 0.66 -12.21
CA VAL A 667 -2.83 1.51 -12.31
C VAL A 667 -2.88 2.31 -13.60
N LEU A 668 -2.78 3.63 -13.49
CA LEU A 668 -2.62 4.52 -14.63
C LEU A 668 -1.15 4.62 -15.00
N VAL A 669 -0.85 4.56 -16.30
CA VAL A 669 0.51 4.60 -16.82
C VAL A 669 0.60 5.64 -17.92
N ILE A 670 1.61 6.51 -17.85
CA ILE A 670 1.94 7.50 -18.86
C ILE A 670 3.43 7.49 -19.16
N CYS A 671 3.85 7.99 -20.32
CA CYS A 671 5.27 8.28 -20.58
C CYS A 671 5.71 9.49 -19.74
N ASP A 672 6.89 9.40 -19.12
CA ASP A 672 7.44 10.48 -18.29
C ASP A 672 7.75 11.75 -19.09
N ASP A 673 8.12 11.58 -20.37
CA ASP A 673 8.38 12.66 -21.33
C ASP A 673 7.09 13.33 -21.85
N LYS A 674 5.92 12.92 -21.35
CA LYS A 674 4.59 13.44 -21.72
C LYS A 674 4.19 13.17 -23.17
N THR A 675 4.83 12.20 -23.83
CA THR A 675 4.37 11.67 -25.11
C THR A 675 3.25 10.65 -24.92
N ASP A 676 2.49 10.39 -25.98
CA ASP A 676 1.43 9.39 -25.97
C ASP A 676 2.00 7.97 -25.75
N LEU A 677 1.34 7.21 -24.88
CA LEU A 677 1.60 5.79 -24.64
C LEU A 677 0.52 4.94 -25.30
N LEU A 678 0.93 4.00 -26.16
CA LEU A 678 0.02 3.06 -26.82
C LEU A 678 -0.16 1.80 -25.97
N VAL A 679 -1.34 1.17 -26.07
CA VAL A 679 -1.68 -0.05 -25.32
C VAL A 679 -0.73 -1.20 -25.66
N GLU A 680 -0.45 -1.38 -26.95
CA GLU A 680 0.39 -2.44 -27.50
C GLU A 680 1.84 -2.28 -27.05
N GLU A 681 2.30 -1.03 -26.89
CA GLU A 681 3.61 -0.71 -26.35
C GLU A 681 3.70 -1.16 -24.89
N LEU A 682 2.75 -0.76 -24.04
CA LEU A 682 2.74 -1.16 -22.63
C LEU A 682 2.57 -2.68 -22.47
N ARG A 683 1.67 -3.29 -23.25
CA ARG A 683 1.42 -4.74 -23.26
C ARG A 683 2.70 -5.50 -23.56
N LEU A 684 3.45 -5.10 -24.59
CA LEU A 684 4.73 -5.72 -24.93
C LEU A 684 5.75 -5.62 -23.79
N ILE A 685 5.89 -4.43 -23.19
CA ILE A 685 6.81 -4.23 -22.06
C ILE A 685 6.41 -5.15 -20.90
N CYS A 686 5.14 -5.13 -20.48
CA CYS A 686 4.65 -5.97 -19.38
C CYS A 686 4.87 -7.45 -19.66
N TYR A 687 4.59 -7.89 -20.89
CA TYR A 687 4.77 -9.28 -21.31
C TYR A 687 6.25 -9.71 -21.27
N PHE A 688 7.16 -8.88 -21.77
CA PHE A 688 8.61 -9.11 -21.69
C PHE A 688 9.10 -9.19 -20.24
N VAL A 689 8.64 -8.26 -19.40
CA VAL A 689 8.99 -8.26 -17.97
C VAL A 689 8.49 -9.54 -17.30
N ARG A 690 7.22 -9.91 -17.50
CA ARG A 690 6.59 -11.07 -16.85
C ARG A 690 7.19 -12.40 -17.30
N ARG A 691 7.45 -12.57 -18.60
CA ARG A 691 7.84 -13.87 -19.18
C ARG A 691 9.34 -14.08 -19.31
N LYS A 692 10.14 -13.01 -19.38
CA LYS A 692 11.59 -13.10 -19.50
C LYS A 692 12.31 -12.50 -18.30
N LEU A 693 12.01 -11.27 -17.91
CA LEU A 693 12.81 -10.63 -16.86
C LEU A 693 12.53 -11.21 -15.47
N GLN A 694 11.27 -11.46 -15.09
CA GLN A 694 10.92 -11.98 -13.77
C GLN A 694 11.63 -13.31 -13.45
N PRO A 695 11.63 -14.34 -14.34
CA PRO A 695 12.43 -15.55 -14.10
C PRO A 695 13.93 -15.25 -14.01
N MET A 696 14.42 -14.26 -14.77
CA MET A 696 15.82 -13.89 -14.72
C MET A 696 16.24 -13.20 -13.41
N PHE A 697 15.36 -12.38 -12.84
CA PHE A 697 15.54 -11.83 -11.50
C PHE A 697 15.54 -12.95 -10.45
N GLU A 698 14.65 -13.94 -10.57
CA GLU A 698 14.61 -15.11 -9.66
C GLU A 698 15.88 -15.97 -9.73
N ASP A 699 16.38 -16.25 -10.93
CA ASP A 699 17.66 -16.91 -11.17
C ASP A 699 18.80 -16.15 -10.47
N ALA A 700 18.85 -14.82 -10.62
CA ALA A 700 19.87 -13.97 -9.99
C ALA A 700 19.73 -13.84 -8.47
N MET A 701 18.56 -14.14 -7.91
CA MET A 701 18.32 -14.24 -6.47
C MET A 701 18.61 -15.63 -5.90
N GLY A 702 18.91 -16.62 -6.76
CA GLY A 702 19.12 -18.01 -6.35
C GLY A 702 17.82 -18.79 -6.08
N PHE A 703 16.67 -18.28 -6.56
CA PHE A 703 15.38 -18.97 -6.49
C PHE A 703 15.02 -19.71 -7.78
N GLY A 704 15.66 -19.36 -8.89
CA GLY A 704 15.38 -19.95 -10.19
C GLY A 704 16.17 -21.24 -10.48
N LEU A 705 16.01 -21.76 -11.70
CA LEU A 705 16.58 -23.04 -12.15
C LEU A 705 17.99 -22.87 -12.74
N VAL A 706 18.40 -21.64 -13.05
CA VAL A 706 19.67 -21.32 -13.70
C VAL A 706 20.47 -20.36 -12.81
N SER A 707 21.76 -20.63 -12.63
CA SER A 707 22.65 -19.67 -11.98
C SER A 707 22.88 -18.47 -12.89
N ARG A 708 22.43 -17.29 -12.48
CA ARG A 708 22.63 -16.02 -13.19
C ARG A 708 23.15 -14.94 -12.24
N THR A 709 23.95 -14.01 -12.74
CA THR A 709 24.41 -12.82 -12.00
C THR A 709 23.48 -11.63 -12.21
N LYS A 710 23.50 -10.66 -11.29
CA LYS A 710 22.67 -9.44 -11.43
C LYS A 710 23.06 -8.63 -12.67
N GLU A 711 24.34 -8.59 -13.01
CA GLU A 711 24.90 -7.88 -14.17
C GLU A 711 24.43 -8.49 -15.49
N GLU A 712 24.30 -9.81 -15.58
CA GLU A 712 23.74 -10.49 -16.76
C GLU A 712 22.26 -10.13 -16.96
N VAL A 713 21.48 -10.02 -15.88
CA VAL A 713 20.10 -9.56 -15.97
C VAL A 713 20.07 -8.14 -16.54
N LEU A 714 20.84 -7.20 -16.00
CA LEU A 714 20.87 -5.82 -16.49
C LEU A 714 21.26 -5.70 -17.96
N LYS A 715 22.30 -6.42 -18.38
CA LYS A 715 22.72 -6.43 -19.79
C LYS A 715 21.66 -6.98 -20.73
N PHE A 716 20.75 -7.82 -20.21
CA PHE A 716 19.66 -8.38 -21.00
C PHE A 716 18.49 -7.41 -21.17
N ILE A 717 18.31 -6.43 -20.27
CA ILE A 717 17.21 -5.44 -20.34
C ILE A 717 17.53 -4.42 -21.44
N THR A 718 17.23 -4.77 -22.69
CA THR A 718 17.41 -3.90 -23.86
C THR A 718 16.19 -3.94 -24.76
N ARG A 719 15.96 -2.87 -25.54
CA ARG A 719 14.90 -2.84 -26.56
C ARG A 719 15.09 -3.92 -27.62
N GLU A 720 16.33 -4.19 -28.01
CA GLU A 720 16.65 -5.23 -29.00
C GLU A 720 16.20 -6.63 -28.54
N ASN A 721 16.50 -6.99 -27.28
CA ASN A 721 16.07 -8.28 -26.73
C ASN A 721 14.55 -8.36 -26.56
N MET A 722 13.89 -7.25 -26.24
CA MET A 722 12.43 -7.17 -26.17
C MET A 722 11.80 -7.39 -27.55
N GLU A 723 12.32 -6.75 -28.61
CA GLU A 723 11.84 -6.95 -29.98
C GLU A 723 12.14 -8.35 -30.51
N LYS A 724 13.30 -8.92 -30.17
CA LYS A 724 13.60 -10.33 -30.48
C LYS A 724 12.59 -11.26 -29.81
N PHE A 725 12.29 -11.03 -28.54
CA PHE A 725 11.30 -11.80 -27.80
C PHE A 725 9.89 -11.67 -28.39
N LYS A 726 9.51 -10.47 -28.87
CA LYS A 726 8.25 -10.26 -29.58
C LYS A 726 8.12 -11.20 -30.79
N LYS A 727 9.15 -11.24 -31.64
CA LYS A 727 9.19 -12.12 -32.83
C LYS A 727 9.12 -13.60 -32.44
N GLU A 728 9.90 -14.02 -31.44
CA GLU A 728 9.88 -15.40 -30.92
C GLU A 728 8.50 -15.80 -30.38
N ALA A 729 7.76 -14.86 -29.78
CA ALA A 729 6.41 -15.11 -29.27
C ALA A 729 5.37 -15.21 -30.40
N GLU A 730 5.49 -14.37 -31.42
CA GLU A 730 4.64 -14.40 -32.64
C GLU A 730 4.81 -15.71 -33.43
N ASP A 731 6.03 -16.27 -33.45
CA ASP A 731 6.33 -17.53 -34.16
C ASP A 731 5.84 -18.79 -33.41
N ASN A 732 5.76 -18.76 -32.07
CA ASN A 732 5.48 -19.95 -31.25
C ASN A 732 4.02 -20.13 -30.84
N ASN A 733 3.18 -19.09 -30.92
CA ASN A 733 1.75 -19.17 -30.67
C ASN A 733 1.06 -18.08 -31.48
N GLY A 734 0.29 -18.46 -32.50
CA GLY A 734 -0.53 -17.53 -33.28
C GLY A 734 -1.67 -16.93 -32.46
N ALA A 735 -1.37 -15.99 -31.57
CA ALA A 735 -2.23 -14.87 -31.14
C ALA A 735 -1.54 -14.07 -30.02
N PHE A 736 -1.37 -12.78 -30.28
CA PHE A 736 -1.12 -11.72 -29.29
C PHE A 736 -2.42 -11.36 -28.56
N GLY A 737 -3.18 -12.39 -28.11
CA GLY A 737 -4.52 -12.28 -27.52
C GLY A 737 -4.48 -12.16 -26.02
#